data_AF-A0A950UYK7-F1
#
_entry.id   AF-A0A950UYK7-F1
#
_cell.length_a   1.000
_cell.length_b   1.000
_cell.length_c   1.000
_cell.angle_alpha   90.00
_cell.angle_beta   90.00
_cell.angle_gamma   90.00
#
_symmetry.space_group_name_H-M   'P 1'
#
loop_
_entity.id
_entity.type
_entity.pdbx_description
1 polymer ?
#
loop_
_entity_poly.entity_id
_entity_poly.type
_entity_poly.pdbx_seq_one_letter_code
_entity_poly.pdbx_strand_id
1 'polypeptide(L)'
;MAESHNSFVSRSFLRSVWGAEYETFKGSPEEAYLRETLRLWSERKDLKETSAEAAFLQTFFVELWGYTQAGQQEKALGFTLHPKYPVKTAGEKGGTGEADLAIGWFDNPNLPATPQVLCEFKDIKSDLDAPQKRKGNARSPRQQCLDYLSASRRGFFGNEAVLPVWGLVTDMNEFRLYWFERMPQQYLSFVIRPQQLFQGAGLLADTEEARFDRFVFKKLFHKDTLLTTGGKPLLVKLISQQWVHQRALENEFYSEYRRFRERLYRALVESNPKFPHTKGRLVRLAQKILDRCIFIFYCEDMGRALKFPPQLLREFLKEQSKSQYFDPKDGTIWHQMIKLFHAMNDGTSFGGEKLNQFNGGLFAPDPDLEKLFVPNSIFCQPKQGENEGTLYAYKETLLYLSAYYNYAPGWDDALTRASSHDAPDRDHKSLGLYTLGRIFEQSITELEILEAEAENRESVNKLAKRKRDGVYYTPEWVVERIVEETLGARIAELKRECGWPENDLPSKAVLQAFQERLQTITVVDPACGSGAFLIASLRHLLREWHELQAVRYQLTKEKTSRDDDALVREILRANIYGVDINPAAVEIAQLALWLHTARSDRPLSSLDHTICDGNSLIGSDFYKGIANLAFYNAEQRERIHTFDWEDRFPETGGRFDVVVGNPPYVKLQNFRRVHADMAEFIRDGRPDLHIPGYASAQTGNFDLYLPFIEKGLQLLKENGRLGYIAPSLWTVNEYGAGLRNLLEETRQLERWLDFRSYQVFEEATTYTALQFYTKDANETVKVAFSPEGPPPERPWADPDCALPYEKLAFGERWLLLTGKERALIDKLYETCTRLDDAENTKSIFVGIQTSADHIYHL
;
A
#
# COMPACT_ATOMS: atom_id res chain seq x y z
N MET A 1 15.75 -3.07 13.70
CA MET A 1 14.56 -2.56 14.40
C MET A 1 13.80 -1.75 13.39
N ALA A 2 12.56 -2.13 13.09
CA ALA A 2 11.76 -1.55 12.02
C ALA A 2 11.67 -0.02 12.18
N GLU A 3 11.98 0.73 11.11
CA GLU A 3 11.46 2.09 10.97
C GLU A 3 9.98 2.04 11.35
N SER A 4 9.50 2.93 12.23
CA SER A 4 8.07 2.97 12.51
C SER A 4 7.35 3.18 11.19
N HIS A 5 6.64 2.17 10.69
CA HIS A 5 6.00 2.15 9.37
C HIS A 5 5.03 3.32 9.13
N ASN A 6 4.75 4.10 10.17
CA ASN A 6 3.93 5.29 10.17
C ASN A 6 4.76 6.59 10.03
N SER A 7 6.00 6.59 9.55
CA SER A 7 6.77 7.83 9.39
C SER A 7 6.59 8.45 8.00
N PHE A 8 6.32 9.76 7.92
CA PHE A 8 6.25 10.48 6.63
C PHE A 8 7.62 10.85 6.02
N VAL A 9 8.72 10.64 6.75
CA VAL A 9 10.11 10.84 6.29
C VAL A 9 11.02 9.78 6.93
N SER A 10 11.93 9.15 6.18
CA SER A 10 12.75 8.05 6.68
C SER A 10 13.99 8.55 7.42
N ARG A 11 14.48 7.78 8.42
CA ARG A 11 15.71 8.16 9.16
C ARG A 11 16.93 8.03 8.27
N SER A 12 16.92 7.01 7.41
CA SER A 12 17.92 6.80 6.35
C SER A 12 18.05 8.02 5.45
N PHE A 13 16.95 8.58 4.94
CA PHE A 13 16.98 9.77 4.10
C PHE A 13 17.51 10.99 4.85
N LEU A 14 17.04 11.24 6.07
CA LEU A 14 17.53 12.36 6.88
C LEU A 14 19.02 12.23 7.19
N ARG A 15 19.52 11.01 7.45
CA ARG A 15 20.95 10.75 7.66
C ARG A 15 21.76 11.04 6.41
N SER A 16 21.19 10.73 5.25
CA SER A 16 21.78 10.99 3.94
C SER A 16 21.91 12.49 3.64
N VAL A 17 20.93 13.29 4.06
CA VAL A 17 20.93 14.75 3.84
C VAL A 17 21.77 15.48 4.88
N TRP A 18 21.71 15.05 6.14
CA TRP A 18 22.37 15.73 7.26
C TRP A 18 23.62 15.01 7.77
N GLY A 19 24.18 14.05 7.03
CA GLY A 19 25.29 13.21 7.48
C GLY A 19 26.52 14.00 7.92
N ALA A 20 26.91 15.02 7.14
CA ALA A 20 28.06 15.87 7.49
C ALA A 20 27.82 16.70 8.77
N GLU A 21 26.59 17.21 8.96
CA GLU A 21 26.21 17.92 10.18
C GLU A 21 26.17 16.96 11.39
N TYR A 22 25.68 15.74 11.19
CA TYR A 22 25.63 14.70 12.20
C TYR A 22 27.03 14.28 12.67
N GLU A 23 27.99 14.09 11.76
CA GLU A 23 29.37 13.76 12.14
C GLU A 23 30.05 14.89 12.92
N THR A 24 29.64 16.14 12.68
CA THR A 24 30.11 17.29 13.49
C THR A 24 29.44 17.32 14.87
N PHE A 25 28.18 16.90 14.97
CA PHE A 25 27.44 16.81 16.22
C PHE A 25 27.93 15.65 17.10
N LYS A 26 28.29 14.53 16.49
CA LYS A 26 28.75 13.32 17.18
C LYS A 26 30.01 13.56 18.00
N GLY A 27 29.92 13.30 19.30
CA GLY A 27 31.01 13.54 20.26
C GLY A 27 31.27 15.02 20.57
N SER A 28 30.41 15.93 20.10
CA SER A 28 30.54 17.36 20.37
C SER A 28 30.06 17.72 21.80
N PRO A 29 30.48 18.89 22.35
CA PRO A 29 29.91 19.42 23.58
C PRO A 29 28.38 19.63 23.49
N GLU A 30 27.87 19.84 22.28
CA GLU A 30 26.44 20.02 22.03
C GLU A 30 25.65 18.71 22.20
N GLU A 31 26.19 17.57 21.76
CA GLU A 31 25.58 16.25 22.04
C GLU A 31 25.51 16.01 23.55
N ALA A 32 26.61 16.29 24.26
CA ALA A 32 26.68 16.11 25.71
C ALA A 32 25.64 16.99 26.42
N TYR A 33 25.51 18.26 26.01
CA TYR A 33 24.52 19.18 26.56
C TYR A 33 23.08 18.71 26.31
N LEU A 34 22.75 18.31 25.08
CA LEU A 34 21.42 17.79 24.75
C LEU A 34 21.10 16.55 25.57
N ARG A 35 22.04 15.60 25.63
CA ARG A 35 21.84 14.35 26.37
C ARG A 35 21.63 14.61 27.86
N GLU A 36 22.41 15.52 28.45
CA GLU A 36 22.26 15.88 29.86
C GLU A 36 20.92 16.58 30.12
N THR A 37 20.50 17.47 29.21
CA THR A 37 19.18 18.13 29.28
C THR A 37 18.04 17.10 29.26
N LEU A 38 18.10 16.13 28.34
CA LEU A 38 17.11 15.05 28.25
C LEU A 38 17.12 14.16 29.51
N ARG A 39 18.30 13.89 30.08
CA ARG A 39 18.46 13.09 31.31
C ARG A 39 17.85 13.81 32.51
N LEU A 40 18.22 15.07 32.73
CA LEU A 40 17.66 15.91 33.79
C LEU A 40 16.14 16.04 33.66
N TRP A 41 15.64 16.18 32.43
CA TRP A 41 14.21 16.16 32.17
C TRP A 41 13.57 14.84 32.59
N SER A 42 14.13 13.70 32.18
CA SER A 42 13.60 12.37 32.54
C SER A 42 13.62 12.09 34.05
N GLU A 43 14.54 12.68 34.80
CA GLU A 43 14.71 12.49 36.25
C GLU A 43 13.95 13.51 37.11
N ARG A 44 13.19 14.42 36.48
CA ARG A 44 12.42 15.46 37.19
C ARG A 44 11.42 14.84 38.17
N LYS A 45 11.27 15.47 39.35
CA LYS A 45 10.21 15.12 40.30
C LYS A 45 8.84 15.53 39.73
N ASP A 46 7.78 14.81 40.09
CA ASP A 46 6.40 15.14 39.72
C ASP A 46 6.08 16.59 40.16
N LEU A 47 6.04 17.50 39.19
CA LEU A 47 5.63 18.90 39.37
C LEU A 47 4.10 19.01 39.29
N LYS A 48 3.51 20.06 39.86
CA LYS A 48 2.11 20.43 39.57
C LYS A 48 1.97 20.78 38.08
N GLU A 49 0.88 20.36 37.44
CA GLU A 49 0.58 20.46 35.99
C GLU A 49 1.00 21.80 35.36
N THR A 50 0.56 22.93 35.93
CA THR A 50 0.89 24.28 35.43
C THR A 50 2.36 24.69 35.58
N SER A 51 3.09 24.14 36.56
CA SER A 51 4.53 24.38 36.71
C SER A 51 5.36 23.49 35.79
N ALA A 52 4.84 22.31 35.43
CA ALA A 52 5.49 21.39 34.49
C ALA A 52 5.45 21.95 33.06
N GLU A 53 4.31 22.49 32.63
CA GLU A 53 4.15 23.10 31.29
C GLU A 53 5.07 24.30 31.07
N ALA A 54 5.17 25.22 32.04
CA ALA A 54 6.04 26.39 31.91
C ALA A 54 7.53 26.01 31.81
N ALA A 55 7.97 25.05 32.63
CA ALA A 55 9.34 24.52 32.55
C ALA A 55 9.58 23.79 31.22
N PHE A 56 8.60 23.04 30.72
CA PHE A 56 8.65 22.34 29.45
C PHE A 56 8.82 23.29 28.26
N LEU A 57 8.02 24.35 28.22
CA LEU A 57 8.11 25.39 27.19
C LEU A 57 9.49 26.07 27.20
N GLN A 58 9.98 26.42 28.40
CA GLN A 58 11.28 27.06 28.55
C GLN A 58 12.43 26.15 28.07
N THR A 59 12.46 24.90 28.52
CA THR A 59 13.56 23.97 28.19
C THR A 59 13.54 23.55 26.73
N PHE A 60 12.41 23.10 26.19
CA PHE A 60 12.38 22.55 24.82
C PHE A 60 12.17 23.62 23.76
N PHE A 61 11.15 24.48 23.91
CA PHE A 61 10.81 25.43 22.85
C PHE A 61 11.75 26.62 22.84
N VAL A 62 12.09 27.19 23.99
CA VAL A 62 12.95 28.39 24.04
C VAL A 62 14.43 28.01 23.97
N GLU A 63 14.94 27.26 24.95
CA GLU A 63 16.37 26.97 25.08
C GLU A 63 16.88 26.00 24.01
N LEU A 64 16.18 24.89 23.78
CA LEU A 64 16.65 23.86 22.86
C LEU A 64 16.33 24.14 21.39
N TRP A 65 15.13 24.65 21.09
CA TRP A 65 14.64 24.83 19.71
C TRP A 65 14.61 26.28 19.22
N GLY A 66 14.96 27.25 20.08
CA GLY A 66 15.21 28.63 19.70
C GLY A 66 13.99 29.47 19.39
N TYR A 67 12.79 29.07 19.84
CA TYR A 67 11.56 29.84 19.71
C TYR A 67 11.52 31.02 20.70
N THR A 68 10.72 32.03 20.37
CA THR A 68 10.60 33.30 21.09
C THR A 68 9.16 33.54 21.55
N GLN A 69 9.00 33.92 22.81
CA GLN A 69 7.70 34.23 23.40
C GLN A 69 7.40 35.73 23.33
N ALA A 70 6.10 36.08 23.30
CA ALA A 70 5.65 37.46 23.41
C ALA A 70 6.24 38.16 24.66
N GLY A 71 6.89 39.31 24.47
CA GLY A 71 7.42 40.14 25.56
C GLY A 71 8.92 40.01 25.87
N GLN A 72 9.68 39.14 25.19
CA GLN A 72 11.15 39.13 25.26
C GLN A 72 11.79 39.88 24.08
N GLN A 73 12.75 40.78 24.35
CA GLN A 73 13.39 41.64 23.34
C GLN A 73 14.43 40.90 22.49
N GLU A 74 14.22 40.87 21.16
CA GLU A 74 14.95 41.73 20.22
C GLU A 74 14.18 41.81 18.89
N LYS A 75 14.09 43.03 18.35
CA LYS A 75 13.34 43.40 17.16
C LYS A 75 13.95 42.75 15.91
N ALA A 76 13.18 41.91 15.21
CA ALA A 76 13.25 41.89 13.74
C ALA A 76 12.01 41.28 13.05
N LEU A 77 11.37 40.22 13.58
CA LEU A 77 10.46 39.39 12.75
C LEU A 77 9.17 38.86 13.44
N GLY A 78 8.82 39.33 14.64
CA GLY A 78 7.63 38.87 15.41
C GLY A 78 7.94 37.73 16.40
N PHE A 79 7.00 37.43 17.33
CA PHE A 79 7.14 36.30 18.26
C PHE A 79 6.62 35.00 17.65
N THR A 80 7.17 33.87 18.12
CA THR A 80 6.90 32.54 17.52
C THR A 80 6.07 31.61 18.39
N LEU A 81 5.88 31.89 19.68
CA LEU A 81 5.06 31.08 20.59
C LEU A 81 3.80 31.83 21.07
N HIS A 82 2.63 31.24 20.83
CA HIS A 82 1.37 31.71 21.39
C HIS A 82 0.75 30.62 22.28
N PRO A 83 0.96 30.68 23.60
CA PRO A 83 0.28 29.79 24.55
C PRO A 83 -1.24 29.97 24.47
N LYS A 84 -2.01 28.92 24.69
CA LYS A 84 -3.49 28.97 24.75
C LYS A 84 -4.10 29.67 23.52
N TYR A 85 -3.77 29.16 22.35
CA TYR A 85 -4.17 29.77 21.08
C TYR A 85 -5.65 29.48 20.77
N PRO A 86 -6.48 30.51 20.52
CA PRO A 86 -7.89 30.32 20.23
C PRO A 86 -8.11 29.87 18.77
N VAL A 87 -8.76 28.71 18.58
CA VAL A 87 -9.11 28.15 17.27
C VAL A 87 -10.62 28.26 17.06
N LYS A 88 -11.03 29.16 16.16
CA LYS A 88 -12.46 29.38 15.83
C LYS A 88 -13.07 28.12 15.21
N THR A 89 -14.32 27.81 15.56
CA THR A 89 -15.10 26.65 15.06
C THR A 89 -14.63 25.26 15.50
N ALA A 90 -13.67 25.18 16.43
CA ALA A 90 -13.16 23.91 16.96
C ALA A 90 -13.61 23.59 18.41
N GLY A 91 -14.39 24.47 19.05
CA GLY A 91 -14.94 24.26 20.38
C GLY A 91 -16.18 23.36 20.40
N GLU A 92 -16.58 22.90 21.59
CA GLU A 92 -17.81 22.11 21.74
C GLU A 92 -19.03 22.85 21.15
N LYS A 93 -19.87 22.12 20.40
CA LYS A 93 -21.05 22.65 19.68
C LYS A 93 -20.75 23.74 18.62
N GLY A 94 -19.51 23.83 18.12
CA GLY A 94 -19.13 24.76 17.05
C GLY A 94 -18.58 26.11 17.54
N GLY A 95 -18.24 26.23 18.83
CA GLY A 95 -17.60 27.42 19.42
C GLY A 95 -16.11 27.57 19.11
N THR A 96 -15.42 28.43 19.86
CA THR A 96 -13.94 28.58 19.79
C THR A 96 -13.28 27.55 20.73
N GLY A 97 -12.40 26.71 20.19
CA GLY A 97 -11.54 25.82 20.97
C GLY A 97 -10.23 26.52 21.36
N GLU A 98 -9.45 25.93 22.27
CA GLU A 98 -8.16 26.46 22.73
C GLU A 98 -7.10 25.36 22.60
N ALA A 99 -6.09 25.60 21.76
CA ALA A 99 -4.91 24.73 21.65
C ALA A 99 -3.88 25.14 22.71
N ASP A 100 -3.21 24.17 23.33
CA ASP A 100 -2.28 24.44 24.45
C ASP A 100 -1.13 25.38 24.05
N LEU A 101 -0.63 25.20 22.83
CA LEU A 101 0.37 26.07 22.23
C LEU A 101 0.19 26.14 20.71
N ALA A 102 0.36 27.32 20.13
CA ALA A 102 0.55 27.49 18.69
C ALA A 102 1.91 28.12 18.38
N ILE A 103 2.49 27.73 17.25
CA ILE A 103 3.77 28.24 16.77
C ILE A 103 3.59 28.84 15.39
N GLY A 104 4.05 30.07 15.19
CA GLY A 104 3.91 30.81 13.94
C GLY A 104 4.39 32.26 14.08
N TRP A 105 4.51 33.00 12.99
CA TRP A 105 4.96 34.40 13.01
C TRP A 105 3.80 35.35 13.34
N PHE A 106 3.45 35.48 14.61
CA PHE A 106 2.20 36.17 15.03
C PHE A 106 2.28 37.70 15.00
N ASP A 107 3.45 38.27 15.30
CA ASP A 107 3.68 39.73 15.35
C ASP A 107 4.49 40.25 14.15
N ASN A 108 4.51 39.51 13.04
CA ASN A 108 5.20 39.95 11.84
C ASN A 108 4.28 40.85 11.00
N PRO A 109 4.62 42.13 10.76
CA PRO A 109 3.73 43.05 10.04
C PRO A 109 3.53 42.66 8.56
N ASN A 110 4.40 41.81 8.01
CA ASN A 110 4.35 41.37 6.62
C ASN A 110 3.68 40.00 6.44
N LEU A 111 3.26 39.34 7.53
CA LEU A 111 2.65 38.00 7.47
C LEU A 111 1.33 37.96 8.24
N PRO A 112 0.33 37.20 7.77
CA PRO A 112 -0.85 36.94 8.57
C PRO A 112 -0.44 36.14 9.83
N ALA A 113 -1.10 36.43 10.96
CA ALA A 113 -0.92 35.75 12.24
C ALA A 113 -1.47 34.31 12.23
N THR A 114 -0.95 33.49 11.32
CA THR A 114 -1.39 32.14 11.02
C THR A 114 -0.52 31.15 11.78
N PRO A 115 -1.12 30.21 12.55
CA PRO A 115 -0.36 29.16 13.21
C PRO A 115 0.16 28.19 12.15
N GLN A 116 1.44 27.83 12.23
CA GLN A 116 2.08 26.82 11.36
C GLN A 116 2.17 25.46 12.04
N VAL A 117 2.33 25.47 13.37
CA VAL A 117 2.29 24.28 14.23
C VAL A 117 1.22 24.49 15.30
N LEU A 118 0.38 23.49 15.52
CA LEU A 118 -0.55 23.44 16.65
C LEU A 118 -0.16 22.30 17.58
N CYS A 119 -0.07 22.59 18.87
CA CYS A 119 0.41 21.66 19.87
C CYS A 119 -0.69 21.32 20.88
N GLU A 120 -0.74 20.05 21.26
CA GLU A 120 -1.62 19.52 22.31
C GLU A 120 -0.77 18.76 23.34
N PHE A 121 -0.90 19.14 24.61
CA PHE A 121 -0.15 18.60 25.74
C PHE A 121 -1.02 17.69 26.60
N LYS A 122 -0.40 16.67 27.22
CA LYS A 122 -1.06 15.75 28.15
C LYS A 122 -0.21 15.48 29.38
N ASP A 123 -0.90 15.09 30.45
CA ASP A 123 -0.28 14.59 31.67
C ASP A 123 0.57 13.35 31.38
N ILE A 124 1.74 13.29 32.03
CA ILE A 124 2.79 12.27 31.92
C ILE A 124 2.31 10.81 32.09
N LYS A 125 1.12 10.59 32.67
CA LYS A 125 0.52 9.27 32.92
C LYS A 125 -0.54 8.84 31.91
N SER A 126 -0.86 9.70 30.94
CA SER A 126 -1.95 9.48 29.97
C SER A 126 -1.44 8.79 28.72
N ASP A 127 -2.22 7.83 28.21
CA ASP A 127 -1.98 7.25 26.88
C ASP A 127 -2.41 8.27 25.82
N LEU A 128 -1.49 8.62 24.91
CA LEU A 128 -1.72 9.60 23.83
C LEU A 128 -2.81 9.17 22.84
N ASP A 129 -3.11 7.87 22.81
CA ASP A 129 -4.11 7.27 21.91
C ASP A 129 -5.46 7.01 22.60
N ALA A 130 -5.54 7.11 23.94
CA ALA A 130 -6.77 6.84 24.67
C ALA A 130 -7.76 8.03 24.64
N PRO A 131 -9.08 7.76 24.51
CA PRO A 131 -10.13 8.78 24.67
C PRO A 131 -10.05 9.47 26.04
N GLN A 132 -10.28 10.78 26.08
CA GLN A 132 -10.28 11.53 27.34
C GLN A 132 -11.47 11.11 28.23
N LYS A 133 -11.20 10.83 29.52
CA LYS A 133 -12.23 10.53 30.54
C LYS A 133 -12.82 11.80 31.19
N ARG A 134 -13.08 12.86 30.40
CA ARG A 134 -13.74 14.09 30.89
C ARG A 134 -15.21 14.10 30.48
N LYS A 135 -16.09 14.52 31.41
CA LYS A 135 -17.55 14.56 31.21
C LYS A 135 -17.89 15.58 30.11
N GLY A 136 -18.11 15.10 28.87
CA GLY A 136 -18.48 15.93 27.71
C GLY A 136 -17.52 15.89 26.51
N ASN A 137 -16.28 15.38 26.68
CA ASN A 137 -15.29 15.33 25.59
C ASN A 137 -14.64 13.94 25.50
N ALA A 138 -15.09 13.14 24.52
CA ALA A 138 -14.60 11.77 24.26
C ALA A 138 -13.43 11.72 23.25
N ARG A 139 -12.88 12.88 22.82
CA ARG A 139 -11.82 12.92 21.80
C ARG A 139 -10.48 12.52 22.39
N SER A 140 -9.65 11.82 21.62
CA SER A 140 -8.25 11.56 21.98
C SER A 140 -7.39 12.82 21.73
N PRO A 141 -6.23 12.98 22.40
CA PRO A 141 -5.30 14.09 22.20
C PRO A 141 -4.94 14.33 20.72
N ARG A 142 -4.67 13.23 19.99
CA ARG A 142 -4.41 13.27 18.54
C ARG A 142 -5.60 13.81 17.73
N GLN A 143 -6.82 13.42 18.08
CA GLN A 143 -8.03 13.88 17.39
C GLN A 143 -8.27 15.36 17.64
N GLN A 144 -8.04 15.82 18.87
CA GLN A 144 -8.18 17.23 19.23
C GLN A 144 -7.18 18.11 18.45
N CYS A 145 -5.92 17.67 18.35
CA CYS A 145 -4.91 18.35 17.53
C CYS A 145 -5.29 18.38 16.03
N LEU A 146 -5.79 17.26 15.48
CA LEU A 146 -6.28 17.19 14.10
C LEU A 146 -7.47 18.14 13.84
N ASP A 147 -8.43 18.18 14.76
CA ASP A 147 -9.59 19.06 14.67
C ASP A 147 -9.14 20.54 14.66
N TYR A 148 -8.18 20.90 15.53
CA TYR A 148 -7.61 22.25 15.59
C TYR A 148 -6.87 22.61 14.30
N LEU A 149 -6.05 21.71 13.78
CA LEU A 149 -5.30 21.91 12.55
C LEU A 149 -6.22 22.05 11.34
N SER A 150 -7.25 21.20 11.25
CA SER A 150 -8.26 21.23 10.19
C SER A 150 -9.11 22.50 10.24
N ALA A 151 -9.56 22.90 11.44
CA ALA A 151 -10.32 24.13 11.63
C ALA A 151 -9.50 25.37 11.26
N SER A 152 -8.20 25.39 11.60
CA SER A 152 -7.29 26.49 11.27
C SER A 152 -7.00 26.61 9.78
N ARG A 153 -7.25 25.55 8.99
CA ARG A 153 -7.11 25.55 7.52
C ARG A 153 -8.39 25.89 6.77
N ARG A 154 -9.53 26.04 7.44
CA ARG A 154 -10.79 26.43 6.78
C ARG A 154 -10.65 27.80 6.13
N GLY A 155 -10.88 27.87 4.83
CA GLY A 155 -10.79 29.11 4.04
C GLY A 155 -9.44 29.35 3.37
N PHE A 156 -8.49 28.42 3.48
CA PHE A 156 -7.26 28.44 2.68
C PHE A 156 -7.44 27.59 1.41
N PHE A 157 -6.93 28.08 0.28
CA PHE A 157 -7.06 27.49 -1.05
C PHE A 157 -5.74 26.93 -1.61
N GLY A 158 -4.65 26.97 -0.84
CA GLY A 158 -3.37 26.31 -1.15
C GLY A 158 -2.30 27.21 -1.79
N ASN A 159 -2.64 28.46 -2.13
CA ASN A 159 -1.72 29.44 -2.73
C ASN A 159 -1.15 30.43 -1.70
N GLU A 160 -1.49 30.28 -0.43
CA GLU A 160 -1.09 31.19 0.62
C GLU A 160 0.39 31.04 0.98
N ALA A 161 1.01 32.16 1.36
CA ALA A 161 2.44 32.19 1.67
C ALA A 161 2.81 31.31 2.87
N VAL A 162 1.88 31.13 3.81
CA VAL A 162 2.05 30.39 5.06
C VAL A 162 0.74 29.64 5.36
N LEU A 163 0.85 28.38 5.78
CA LEU A 163 -0.28 27.52 6.13
C LEU A 163 -0.05 26.83 7.48
N PRO A 164 -1.11 26.42 8.19
CA PRO A 164 -1.01 25.42 9.25
C PRO A 164 -0.60 24.06 8.65
N VAL A 165 0.61 23.59 8.95
CA VAL A 165 1.18 22.37 8.33
C VAL A 165 1.33 21.23 9.33
N TRP A 166 1.62 21.55 10.59
CA TRP A 166 2.10 20.57 11.57
C TRP A 166 1.19 20.47 12.80
N GLY A 167 1.00 19.25 13.28
CA GLY A 167 0.42 18.97 14.59
C GLY A 167 1.48 18.36 15.51
N LEU A 168 1.64 18.84 16.73
CA LEU A 168 2.56 18.27 17.72
C LEU A 168 1.77 17.78 18.95
N VAL A 169 1.80 16.48 19.20
CA VAL A 169 1.13 15.88 20.35
C VAL A 169 2.20 15.31 21.30
N THR A 170 2.12 15.63 22.58
CA THR A 170 3.12 15.18 23.54
C THR A 170 2.60 15.00 24.97
N ASP A 171 3.07 13.96 25.66
CA ASP A 171 2.92 13.77 27.11
C ASP A 171 4.13 14.32 27.90
N MET A 172 4.91 15.18 27.24
CA MET A 172 6.21 15.74 27.69
C MET A 172 7.35 14.71 27.83
N ASN A 173 7.15 13.45 27.47
CA ASN A 173 8.20 12.43 27.37
C ASN A 173 8.24 11.78 25.99
N GLU A 174 7.11 11.60 25.33
CA GLU A 174 6.96 11.22 23.93
C GLU A 174 6.51 12.45 23.13
N PHE A 175 7.18 12.70 22.00
CA PHE A 175 6.87 13.77 21.07
C PHE A 175 6.45 13.15 19.75
N ARG A 176 5.20 13.39 19.33
CA ARG A 176 4.68 12.95 18.05
C ARG A 176 4.42 14.16 17.16
N LEU A 177 5.24 14.32 16.12
CA LEU A 177 5.00 15.31 15.08
C LEU A 177 4.20 14.69 13.95
N TYR A 178 3.08 15.30 13.60
CA TYR A 178 2.18 14.93 12.53
C TYR A 178 2.27 15.93 11.39
N TRP A 179 2.20 15.43 10.16
CA TRP A 179 2.05 16.25 8.97
C TRP A 179 0.59 16.27 8.54
N PHE A 180 0.02 17.45 8.30
CA PHE A 180 -1.40 17.61 7.97
C PHE A 180 -1.89 16.68 6.86
N GLU A 181 -1.12 16.50 5.78
CA GLU A 181 -1.54 15.65 4.64
C GLU A 181 -1.64 14.16 4.97
N ARG A 182 -1.07 13.71 6.08
CA ARG A 182 -0.98 12.29 6.48
C ARG A 182 -1.41 12.03 7.92
N MET A 183 -1.98 13.03 8.59
CA MET A 183 -2.50 12.90 9.96
C MET A 183 -3.89 12.25 9.91
N PRO A 184 -4.25 11.37 10.87
CA PRO A 184 -3.46 10.89 12.02
C PRO A 184 -2.58 9.67 11.74
N GLN A 185 -2.56 9.14 10.52
CA GLN A 185 -1.96 7.85 10.18
C GLN A 185 -0.44 7.85 10.33
N GLN A 186 0.22 8.96 9.97
CA GLN A 186 1.67 9.06 9.98
C GLN A 186 2.21 10.16 10.90
N TYR A 187 3.25 9.83 11.66
CA TYR A 187 3.97 10.72 12.56
C TYR A 187 5.43 10.33 12.78
N LEU A 188 6.22 11.32 13.18
CA LEU A 188 7.54 11.11 13.76
C LEU A 188 7.41 11.03 15.28
N SER A 189 7.85 9.93 15.90
CA SER A 189 7.91 9.79 17.36
C SER A 189 9.34 9.87 17.89
N PHE A 190 9.51 10.57 19.01
CA PHE A 190 10.73 10.62 19.80
C PHE A 190 10.39 10.44 21.28
N VAL A 191 11.05 9.49 21.95
CA VAL A 191 10.72 9.09 23.34
C VAL A 191 11.90 9.33 24.27
N ILE A 192 11.67 10.10 25.33
CA ILE A 192 12.58 10.36 26.45
C ILE A 192 12.18 9.44 27.62
N ARG A 193 12.46 8.14 27.51
CA ARG A 193 12.26 7.18 28.60
C ARG A 193 13.46 6.22 28.73
N PRO A 194 13.77 5.72 29.94
CA PRO A 194 14.77 4.67 30.12
C PRO A 194 14.39 3.40 29.34
N GLN A 195 15.39 2.69 28.83
CA GLN A 195 15.20 1.50 28.00
C GLN A 195 14.34 0.44 28.72
N GLN A 196 13.16 0.14 28.18
CA GLN A 196 12.34 -1.01 28.58
C GLN A 196 12.63 -2.17 27.62
N LEU A 197 12.70 -3.40 28.16
CA LEU A 197 12.78 -4.59 27.31
C LEU A 197 11.62 -4.59 26.30
N PHE A 198 11.94 -4.79 25.01
CA PHE A 198 11.01 -4.88 23.88
C PHE A 198 10.43 -3.58 23.31
N GLN A 199 10.79 -2.40 23.82
CA GLN A 199 10.53 -1.12 23.14
C GLN A 199 11.80 -0.60 22.46
N GLY A 200 11.65 0.11 21.33
CA GLY A 200 12.77 0.71 20.61
C GLY A 200 13.64 1.60 21.50
N ALA A 201 14.91 1.78 21.13
CA ALA A 201 15.83 2.61 21.90
C ALA A 201 15.31 4.06 21.99
N GLY A 202 14.99 4.54 23.19
CA GLY A 202 14.63 5.95 23.41
C GLY A 202 15.83 6.88 23.26
N LEU A 203 15.58 8.20 23.25
CA LEU A 203 16.61 9.23 23.08
C LEU A 203 17.74 9.18 24.12
N LEU A 204 17.52 8.53 25.27
CA LEU A 204 18.51 8.37 26.34
C LEU A 204 19.44 7.16 26.16
N ALA A 205 19.18 6.29 25.19
CA ALA A 205 19.99 5.09 25.00
C ALA A 205 21.40 5.40 24.48
N ASP A 206 22.34 4.53 24.87
CA ASP A 206 23.76 4.57 24.48
C ASP A 206 24.03 3.80 23.18
N THR A 207 23.18 4.00 22.18
CA THR A 207 23.32 3.40 20.85
C THR A 207 23.63 4.49 19.81
N GLU A 208 24.23 4.10 18.68
CA GLU A 208 24.50 5.03 17.57
C GLU A 208 23.19 5.52 16.94
N GLU A 209 22.16 4.68 16.93
CA GLU A 209 20.81 5.04 16.47
C GLU A 209 20.18 6.11 17.37
N ALA A 210 20.23 5.92 18.69
CA ALA A 210 19.72 6.93 19.63
C ALA A 210 20.51 8.24 19.56
N ARG A 211 21.81 8.18 19.26
CA ARG A 211 22.62 9.37 18.99
C ARG A 211 22.12 10.12 17.76
N PHE A 212 21.85 9.42 16.67
CA PHE A 212 21.28 10.03 15.47
C PHE A 212 19.88 10.59 15.73
N ASP A 213 19.01 9.86 16.43
CA ASP A 213 17.68 10.35 16.79
C ASP A 213 17.73 11.60 17.68
N ARG A 214 18.72 11.73 18.58
CA ARG A 214 18.95 12.97 19.34
C ARG A 214 19.28 14.15 18.43
N PHE A 215 20.16 13.94 17.44
CA PHE A 215 20.49 14.96 16.44
C PHE A 215 19.25 15.38 15.63
N VAL A 216 18.50 14.40 15.12
CA VAL A 216 17.25 14.64 14.38
C VAL A 216 16.23 15.37 15.25
N PHE A 217 16.02 14.95 16.49
CA PHE A 217 15.10 15.60 17.43
C PHE A 217 15.44 17.08 17.62
N LYS A 218 16.71 17.43 17.81
CA LYS A 218 17.14 18.83 17.91
C LYS A 218 16.92 19.61 16.61
N LYS A 219 17.36 19.06 15.47
CA LYS A 219 17.33 19.75 14.18
C LYS A 219 15.91 19.95 13.67
N LEU A 220 15.07 18.93 13.84
CA LEU A 220 13.73 18.88 13.26
C LEU A 220 12.76 19.81 13.94
N PHE A 221 12.81 19.92 15.27
CA PHE A 221 11.94 20.81 16.02
C PHE A 221 12.47 22.26 16.13
N HIS A 222 13.69 22.52 15.66
CA HIS A 222 14.23 23.88 15.57
C HIS A 222 13.33 24.79 14.71
N LYS A 223 13.23 26.07 15.09
CA LYS A 223 12.35 27.05 14.39
C LYS A 223 12.57 27.15 12.89
N ASP A 224 13.82 26.98 12.42
CA ASP A 224 14.18 27.11 11.00
C ASP A 224 13.72 25.91 10.15
N THR A 225 13.30 24.81 10.79
CA THR A 225 12.93 23.58 10.09
C THR A 225 11.41 23.47 9.88
N LEU A 226 10.63 23.80 10.93
CA LEU A 226 9.16 23.70 10.92
C LEU A 226 8.47 24.97 10.42
N LEU A 227 9.05 26.14 10.66
CA LEU A 227 8.46 27.42 10.28
C LEU A 227 9.01 27.93 8.95
N THR A 228 8.20 28.74 8.29
CA THR A 228 8.59 29.54 7.13
C THR A 228 7.99 30.93 7.20
N THR A 229 8.67 31.91 6.63
CA THR A 229 8.12 33.25 6.36
C THR A 229 7.51 33.34 4.96
N GLY A 230 7.64 32.30 4.14
CA GLY A 230 7.04 32.23 2.80
C GLY A 230 7.38 30.92 2.06
N GLY A 231 6.40 30.37 1.35
CA GLY A 231 6.55 29.11 0.62
C GLY A 231 6.56 27.90 1.54
N LYS A 232 7.16 26.78 1.11
CA LYS A 232 7.16 25.53 1.90
C LYS A 232 8.26 25.54 2.99
N PRO A 233 7.97 25.15 4.25
CA PRO A 233 8.99 24.92 5.28
C PRO A 233 10.05 23.91 4.85
N LEU A 234 11.24 23.97 5.47
CA LEU A 234 12.36 23.08 5.12
C LEU A 234 11.97 21.61 5.21
N LEU A 235 11.27 21.19 6.26
CA LEU A 235 10.86 19.78 6.41
C LEU A 235 9.91 19.33 5.28
N VAL A 236 8.99 20.20 4.81
CA VAL A 236 8.12 19.88 3.66
C VAL A 236 8.94 19.76 2.37
N LYS A 237 9.97 20.62 2.19
CA LYS A 237 10.90 20.52 1.05
C LYS A 237 11.69 19.21 1.10
N LEU A 238 12.17 18.79 2.27
CA LEU A 238 12.87 17.52 2.47
C LEU A 238 11.97 16.31 2.17
N ILE A 239 10.71 16.32 2.64
CA ILE A 239 9.72 15.28 2.28
C ILE A 239 9.53 15.23 0.76
N SER A 240 9.38 16.37 0.11
CA SER A 240 9.24 16.46 -1.35
C SER A 240 10.49 15.93 -2.07
N GLN A 241 11.69 16.26 -1.57
CA GLN A 241 12.95 15.77 -2.11
C GLN A 241 13.09 14.25 -1.95
N GLN A 242 12.75 13.69 -0.79
CA GLN A 242 12.76 12.25 -0.56
C GLN A 242 11.93 11.53 -1.62
N TRP A 243 10.73 12.02 -1.91
CA TRP A 243 9.85 11.41 -2.91
C TRP A 243 10.43 11.50 -4.33
N VAL A 244 11.05 12.63 -4.69
CA VAL A 244 11.74 12.76 -5.98
C VAL A 244 12.91 11.78 -6.08
N HIS A 245 13.73 11.67 -5.02
CA HIS A 245 14.84 10.71 -4.96
C HIS A 245 14.36 9.26 -5.03
N GLN A 246 13.31 8.91 -4.30
CA GLN A 246 12.74 7.57 -4.28
C GLN A 246 12.15 7.19 -5.65
N ARG A 247 11.40 8.10 -6.30
CA ARG A 247 10.90 7.89 -7.67
C ARG A 247 12.03 7.76 -8.70
N ALA A 248 13.10 8.55 -8.56
CA ALA A 248 14.26 8.44 -9.45
C ALA A 248 14.98 7.10 -9.29
N LEU A 249 15.19 6.66 -8.05
CA LEU A 249 15.80 5.36 -7.72
C LEU A 249 14.95 4.20 -8.24
N GLU A 250 13.64 4.28 -8.08
CA GLU A 250 12.68 3.30 -8.61
C GLU A 250 12.78 3.15 -10.11
N ASN A 251 12.76 4.27 -10.83
CA ASN A 251 12.84 4.25 -12.29
C ASN A 251 14.19 3.70 -12.78
N GLU A 252 15.28 4.06 -12.09
CA GLU A 252 16.62 3.54 -12.38
C GLU A 252 16.69 2.02 -12.16
N PHE A 253 16.29 1.55 -10.98
CA PHE A 253 16.27 0.13 -10.64
C PHE A 253 15.37 -0.65 -11.61
N TYR A 254 14.16 -0.16 -11.88
CA TYR A 254 13.23 -0.81 -12.80
C TYR A 254 13.85 -0.98 -14.20
N SER A 255 14.49 0.08 -14.72
CA SER A 255 15.18 0.02 -16.01
C SER A 255 16.29 -1.04 -16.04
N GLU A 256 17.10 -1.12 -14.98
CA GLU A 256 18.19 -2.10 -14.88
C GLU A 256 17.67 -3.52 -14.66
N TYR A 257 16.69 -3.69 -13.78
CA TYR A 257 15.96 -4.93 -13.54
C TYR A 257 15.37 -5.50 -14.83
N ARG A 258 14.65 -4.67 -15.58
CA ARG A 258 14.06 -5.05 -16.88
C ARG A 258 15.14 -5.48 -17.86
N ARG A 259 16.22 -4.70 -17.99
CA ARG A 259 17.33 -5.00 -18.90
C ARG A 259 17.99 -6.33 -18.55
N PHE A 260 18.22 -6.59 -17.26
CA PHE A 260 18.75 -7.87 -16.79
C PHE A 260 17.82 -9.03 -17.15
N ARG A 261 16.51 -8.89 -16.89
CA ARG A 261 15.50 -9.91 -17.23
C ARG A 261 15.48 -10.22 -18.73
N GLU A 262 15.47 -9.21 -19.59
CA GLU A 262 15.50 -9.39 -21.04
C GLU A 262 16.79 -10.09 -21.50
N ARG A 263 17.94 -9.74 -20.91
CA ARG A 263 19.22 -10.40 -21.18
C ARG A 263 19.21 -11.87 -20.74
N LEU A 264 18.72 -12.15 -19.54
CA LEU A 264 18.58 -13.51 -19.01
C LEU A 264 17.70 -14.35 -19.94
N TYR A 265 16.52 -13.83 -20.32
CA TYR A 265 15.62 -14.52 -21.25
C TYR A 265 16.29 -14.83 -22.59
N ARG A 266 16.99 -13.87 -23.20
CA ARG A 266 17.71 -14.10 -24.47
C ARG A 266 18.76 -15.21 -24.31
N ALA A 267 19.54 -15.17 -23.24
CA ALA A 267 20.55 -16.21 -22.96
C ALA A 267 19.92 -17.59 -22.74
N LEU A 268 18.75 -17.67 -22.09
CA LEU A 268 18.02 -18.93 -21.92
C LEU A 268 17.57 -19.49 -23.28
N VAL A 269 17.01 -18.65 -24.16
CA VAL A 269 16.58 -19.06 -25.50
C VAL A 269 17.76 -19.56 -26.34
N GLU A 270 18.88 -18.84 -26.31
CA GLU A 270 20.09 -19.19 -27.08
C GLU A 270 20.77 -20.46 -26.56
N SER A 271 20.84 -20.61 -25.24
CA SER A 271 21.58 -21.72 -24.61
C SER A 271 20.76 -23.00 -24.47
N ASN A 272 19.43 -22.93 -24.62
CA ASN A 272 18.52 -24.07 -24.48
C ASN A 272 17.68 -24.29 -25.75
N PRO A 273 18.30 -24.52 -26.93
CA PRO A 273 17.58 -24.63 -28.20
C PRO A 273 16.64 -25.84 -28.31
N LYS A 274 16.77 -26.81 -27.39
CA LYS A 274 15.94 -28.03 -27.31
C LYS A 274 14.99 -28.03 -26.11
N PHE A 275 14.68 -26.85 -25.55
CA PHE A 275 13.75 -26.74 -24.43
C PHE A 275 12.38 -27.36 -24.80
N PRO A 276 11.82 -28.28 -24.00
CA PRO A 276 10.66 -29.08 -24.39
C PRO A 276 9.32 -28.34 -24.35
N HIS A 277 9.25 -27.16 -23.71
CA HIS A 277 8.02 -26.36 -23.54
C HIS A 277 8.06 -25.04 -24.35
N THR A 278 7.06 -24.17 -24.18
CA THR A 278 6.95 -22.92 -24.95
C THR A 278 8.05 -21.92 -24.60
N LYS A 279 8.30 -20.96 -25.49
CA LYS A 279 9.17 -19.82 -25.18
C LYS A 279 8.59 -18.93 -24.08
N GLY A 280 7.26 -18.86 -23.94
CA GLY A 280 6.60 -18.19 -22.81
C GLY A 280 6.98 -18.82 -21.48
N ARG A 281 7.08 -20.17 -21.40
CA ARG A 281 7.61 -20.85 -20.20
C ARG A 281 9.05 -20.42 -19.87
N LEU A 282 9.92 -20.18 -20.86
CA LEU A 282 11.26 -19.64 -20.61
C LEU A 282 11.24 -18.20 -20.06
N VAL A 283 10.27 -17.37 -20.46
CA VAL A 283 10.07 -16.03 -19.86
C VAL A 283 9.72 -16.16 -18.38
N ARG A 284 8.78 -17.06 -18.02
CA ARG A 284 8.43 -17.33 -16.61
C ARG A 284 9.59 -17.88 -15.80
N LEU A 285 10.36 -18.79 -16.36
CA LEU A 285 11.56 -19.33 -15.70
C LEU A 285 12.63 -18.24 -15.49
N ALA A 286 12.83 -17.33 -16.45
CA ALA A 286 13.72 -16.19 -16.27
C ALA A 286 13.27 -15.29 -15.10
N GLN A 287 11.96 -15.03 -15.00
CA GLN A 287 11.36 -14.26 -13.92
C GLN A 287 11.55 -14.95 -12.56
N LYS A 288 11.22 -16.25 -12.46
CA LYS A 288 11.38 -17.05 -11.25
C LYS A 288 12.82 -17.11 -10.75
N ILE A 289 13.80 -17.19 -11.66
CA ILE A 289 15.23 -17.11 -11.31
C ILE A 289 15.55 -15.76 -10.67
N LEU A 290 15.07 -14.68 -11.26
CA LEU A 290 15.32 -13.32 -10.79
C LEU A 290 14.67 -13.07 -9.42
N ASP A 291 13.44 -13.53 -9.22
CA ASP A 291 12.70 -13.38 -7.95
C ASP A 291 13.37 -14.17 -6.81
N ARG A 292 13.85 -15.39 -7.07
CA ARG A 292 14.68 -16.15 -6.13
C ARG A 292 15.96 -15.40 -5.75
N CYS A 293 16.62 -14.77 -6.72
CA CYS A 293 17.84 -14.01 -6.46
C CYS A 293 17.57 -12.75 -5.63
N ILE A 294 16.50 -12.01 -5.94
CA ILE A 294 16.13 -10.80 -5.17
C ILE A 294 15.76 -11.16 -3.74
N PHE A 295 15.05 -12.26 -3.52
CA PHE A 295 14.77 -12.73 -2.17
C PHE A 295 16.06 -13.06 -1.41
N ILE A 296 17.05 -13.69 -2.06
CA ILE A 296 18.37 -13.94 -1.44
C ILE A 296 19.07 -12.62 -1.11
N PHE A 297 19.07 -11.62 -2.01
CA PHE A 297 19.67 -10.30 -1.72
C PHE A 297 19.01 -9.61 -0.54
N TYR A 298 17.67 -9.70 -0.45
CA TYR A 298 16.93 -9.22 0.69
C TYR A 298 17.33 -9.93 1.99
N CYS A 299 17.48 -11.26 1.95
CA CYS A 299 17.94 -12.04 3.10
C CYS A 299 19.33 -11.63 3.56
N GLU A 300 20.25 -11.42 2.62
CA GLU A 300 21.61 -10.95 2.91
C GLU A 300 21.64 -9.56 3.53
N ASP A 301 20.83 -8.63 3.03
CA ASP A 301 20.78 -7.25 3.51
C ASP A 301 20.09 -7.14 4.87
N MET A 302 19.13 -8.03 5.15
CA MET A 302 18.58 -8.20 6.49
C MET A 302 19.60 -8.84 7.46
N GLY A 303 20.52 -9.65 6.95
CA GLY A 303 21.60 -10.30 7.69
C GLY A 303 21.14 -10.95 9.00
N ARG A 304 21.60 -10.40 10.14
CA ARG A 304 21.30 -10.91 11.48
C ARG A 304 19.81 -10.87 11.84
N ALA A 305 19.05 -9.92 11.29
CA ALA A 305 17.60 -9.85 11.49
C ALA A 305 16.89 -11.11 11.00
N LEU A 306 17.44 -11.68 9.92
CA LEU A 306 17.05 -12.94 9.29
C LEU A 306 18.00 -14.11 9.61
N LYS A 307 18.95 -13.99 10.57
CA LYS A 307 19.99 -15.00 10.87
C LYS A 307 20.53 -15.63 9.58
N PHE A 308 20.65 -14.80 8.55
CA PHE A 308 21.10 -15.20 7.24
C PHE A 308 22.54 -14.72 7.08
N PRO A 309 23.43 -15.51 6.47
CA PRO A 309 24.80 -15.08 6.26
C PRO A 309 24.82 -13.81 5.38
N PRO A 310 25.42 -12.70 5.85
CA PRO A 310 25.47 -11.46 5.08
C PRO A 310 26.35 -11.65 3.84
N GLN A 311 25.95 -11.04 2.72
CA GLN A 311 26.70 -11.03 1.45
C GLN A 311 27.03 -12.43 0.87
N LEU A 312 26.31 -13.49 1.25
CA LEU A 312 26.62 -14.88 0.88
C LEU A 312 26.81 -15.11 -0.63
N LEU A 313 25.77 -14.87 -1.42
CA LEU A 313 25.74 -14.97 -2.87
C LEU A 313 26.62 -13.87 -3.50
N ARG A 314 26.64 -12.67 -2.94
CA ARG A 314 27.47 -11.56 -3.44
C ARG A 314 28.96 -11.89 -3.42
N GLU A 315 29.47 -12.35 -2.28
CA GLU A 315 30.88 -12.76 -2.15
C GLU A 315 31.17 -14.00 -2.99
N PHE A 316 30.25 -14.98 -3.05
CA PHE A 316 30.40 -16.11 -3.96
C PHE A 316 30.59 -15.64 -5.41
N LEU A 317 29.74 -14.75 -5.92
CA LEU A 317 29.85 -14.23 -7.28
C LEU A 317 31.12 -13.40 -7.51
N LYS A 318 31.55 -12.60 -6.52
CA LYS A 318 32.83 -11.88 -6.58
C LYS A 318 34.00 -12.84 -6.69
N GLU A 319 34.06 -13.87 -5.86
CA GLU A 319 35.15 -14.85 -5.88
C GLU A 319 35.18 -15.67 -7.17
N GLN A 320 34.01 -16.10 -7.68
CA GLN A 320 33.95 -16.76 -8.99
C GLN A 320 34.49 -15.85 -10.11
N SER A 321 34.17 -14.56 -10.08
CA SER A 321 34.64 -13.60 -11.09
C SER A 321 36.17 -13.41 -11.10
N LYS A 322 36.83 -13.62 -9.96
CA LYS A 322 38.30 -13.49 -9.81
C LYS A 322 39.06 -14.76 -10.20
N SER A 323 38.36 -15.88 -10.38
CA SER A 323 38.98 -17.16 -10.70
C SER A 323 39.76 -17.09 -12.02
N GLN A 324 41.00 -17.59 -12.00
CA GLN A 324 41.83 -17.71 -13.21
C GLN A 324 41.24 -18.70 -14.25
N TYR A 325 40.31 -19.55 -13.82
CA TYR A 325 39.63 -20.54 -14.66
C TYR A 325 38.21 -20.12 -15.05
N PHE A 326 37.85 -18.86 -14.82
CA PHE A 326 36.53 -18.36 -15.19
C PHE A 326 36.34 -18.41 -16.72
N ASP A 327 35.32 -19.16 -17.16
CA ASP A 327 34.82 -19.12 -18.52
C ASP A 327 33.45 -18.42 -18.52
N PRO A 328 33.21 -17.37 -19.31
CA PRO A 328 31.88 -16.73 -19.38
C PRO A 328 30.79 -17.62 -20.01
N LYS A 329 31.15 -18.71 -20.70
CA LYS A 329 30.24 -19.56 -21.47
C LYS A 329 29.87 -20.89 -20.80
N ASP A 330 30.54 -21.28 -19.72
CA ASP A 330 30.19 -22.48 -18.96
C ASP A 330 28.94 -22.21 -18.08
N GLY A 331 28.46 -23.25 -17.39
CA GLY A 331 27.29 -23.17 -16.50
C GLY A 331 27.61 -23.47 -15.04
N THR A 332 28.87 -23.36 -14.62
CA THR A 332 29.32 -23.82 -13.30
C THR A 332 28.67 -23.04 -12.15
N ILE A 333 28.47 -21.73 -12.32
CA ILE A 333 27.77 -20.89 -11.33
C ILE A 333 26.32 -21.33 -11.18
N TRP A 334 25.64 -21.63 -12.29
CA TRP A 334 24.24 -22.07 -12.26
C TRP A 334 24.04 -23.36 -11.46
N HIS A 335 24.96 -24.33 -11.59
CA HIS A 335 24.91 -25.54 -10.78
C HIS A 335 25.02 -25.25 -9.28
N GLN A 336 25.79 -24.22 -8.88
CA GLN A 336 25.87 -23.78 -7.49
C GLN A 336 24.62 -23.00 -7.06
N MET A 337 24.03 -22.20 -7.95
CA MET A 337 22.75 -21.54 -7.70
C MET A 337 21.63 -22.54 -7.39
N ILE A 338 21.53 -23.64 -8.14
CA ILE A 338 20.57 -24.72 -7.85
C ILE A 338 20.79 -25.32 -6.47
N LYS A 339 22.06 -25.59 -6.09
CA LYS A 339 22.38 -26.07 -4.73
C LYS A 339 22.00 -25.06 -3.66
N LEU A 340 22.22 -23.77 -3.90
CA LEU A 340 21.78 -22.71 -3.01
C LEU A 340 20.25 -22.69 -2.89
N PHE A 341 19.51 -22.83 -3.98
CA PHE A 341 18.04 -22.90 -3.95
C PHE A 341 17.54 -24.11 -3.14
N HIS A 342 18.12 -25.30 -3.32
CA HIS A 342 17.79 -26.44 -2.46
C HIS A 342 18.17 -26.21 -1.01
N ALA A 343 19.32 -25.58 -0.74
CA ALA A 343 19.72 -25.25 0.63
C ALA A 343 18.75 -24.26 1.30
N MET A 344 18.25 -23.27 0.54
CA MET A 344 17.18 -22.38 0.97
C MET A 344 15.86 -23.13 1.20
N ASN A 345 15.50 -24.08 0.34
CA ASN A 345 14.26 -24.87 0.48
C ASN A 345 14.27 -25.80 1.71
N ASP A 346 15.40 -26.45 1.94
CA ASP A 346 15.52 -27.54 2.93
C ASP A 346 16.14 -27.07 4.26
N GLY A 347 16.69 -25.85 4.31
CA GLY A 347 17.42 -25.32 5.48
C GLY A 347 18.75 -26.03 5.72
N THR A 348 19.42 -26.42 4.63
CA THR A 348 20.73 -27.10 4.68
C THR A 348 21.86 -26.10 4.50
N SER A 349 23.11 -26.59 4.46
CA SER A 349 24.28 -25.74 4.37
C SER A 349 24.69 -25.44 2.93
N PHE A 350 25.12 -24.20 2.69
CA PHE A 350 25.75 -23.77 1.45
C PHE A 350 27.09 -23.11 1.76
N GLY A 351 28.18 -23.55 1.13
CA GLY A 351 29.52 -22.98 1.38
C GLY A 351 30.04 -23.14 2.82
N GLY A 352 29.49 -24.08 3.60
CA GLY A 352 29.82 -24.27 5.01
C GLY A 352 28.93 -23.48 5.99
N GLU A 353 28.16 -22.51 5.49
CA GLU A 353 27.17 -21.76 6.26
C GLU A 353 25.85 -22.51 6.34
N LYS A 354 25.23 -22.55 7.52
CA LYS A 354 23.89 -23.14 7.68
C LYS A 354 22.83 -22.09 7.33
N LEU A 355 21.97 -22.41 6.36
CA LEU A 355 20.89 -21.52 5.96
C LEU A 355 19.61 -21.83 6.73
N ASN A 356 18.77 -20.82 6.88
CA ASN A 356 17.41 -21.04 7.35
C ASN A 356 16.60 -21.72 6.26
N GLN A 357 15.66 -22.55 6.70
CA GLN A 357 14.70 -23.14 5.79
C GLN A 357 13.69 -22.08 5.38
N PHE A 358 13.73 -21.59 4.14
CA PHE A 358 12.70 -20.71 3.57
C PHE A 358 11.73 -21.54 2.72
N ASN A 359 11.14 -22.57 3.33
CA ASN A 359 10.10 -23.36 2.68
C ASN A 359 8.84 -22.50 2.52
N GLY A 360 8.13 -22.66 1.39
CA GLY A 360 6.97 -21.80 1.13
C GLY A 360 6.45 -21.79 -0.31
N GLY A 361 7.19 -22.40 -1.25
CA GLY A 361 6.83 -22.42 -2.68
C GLY A 361 7.93 -21.78 -3.54
N LEU A 362 8.52 -20.67 -3.09
CA LEU A 362 9.54 -19.90 -3.85
C LEU A 362 10.72 -20.76 -4.32
N PHE A 363 11.32 -21.51 -3.39
CA PHE A 363 12.48 -22.37 -3.63
C PHE A 363 12.10 -23.84 -3.89
N ALA A 364 10.81 -24.14 -4.07
CA ALA A 364 10.38 -25.49 -4.39
C ALA A 364 11.07 -25.99 -5.68
N PRO A 365 11.46 -27.27 -5.75
CA PRO A 365 12.05 -27.85 -6.94
C PRO A 365 11.18 -27.64 -8.19
N ASP A 366 11.80 -27.18 -9.28
CA ASP A 366 11.13 -26.98 -10.56
C ASP A 366 11.93 -27.72 -11.64
N PRO A 367 11.43 -28.87 -12.13
CA PRO A 367 12.18 -29.73 -13.05
C PRO A 367 12.59 -29.06 -14.35
N ASP A 368 11.84 -28.07 -14.83
CA ASP A 368 12.18 -27.33 -16.04
C ASP A 368 13.33 -26.36 -15.76
N LEU A 369 13.24 -25.64 -14.64
CA LEU A 369 14.24 -24.67 -14.19
C LEU A 369 15.59 -25.35 -13.96
N GLU A 370 15.61 -26.47 -13.22
CA GLU A 370 16.83 -27.18 -12.83
C GLU A 370 17.60 -27.78 -14.02
N LYS A 371 16.91 -28.06 -15.13
CA LYS A 371 17.51 -28.59 -16.36
C LYS A 371 18.04 -27.51 -17.29
N LEU A 372 17.80 -26.23 -17.01
CA LEU A 372 18.30 -25.14 -17.84
C LEU A 372 19.82 -25.06 -17.80
N PHE A 373 20.40 -24.71 -18.94
CA PHE A 373 21.76 -24.19 -19.01
C PHE A 373 21.72 -22.66 -18.94
N VAL A 374 22.42 -22.09 -17.95
CA VAL A 374 22.56 -20.63 -17.79
C VAL A 374 24.04 -20.27 -17.80
N PRO A 375 24.53 -19.48 -18.80
CA PRO A 375 25.93 -19.12 -18.90
C PRO A 375 26.44 -18.30 -17.70
N ASN A 376 27.69 -18.52 -17.29
CA ASN A 376 28.36 -17.78 -16.20
C ASN A 376 28.36 -16.26 -16.41
N SER A 377 28.43 -15.81 -17.67
CA SER A 377 28.34 -14.39 -18.03
C SER A 377 27.04 -13.70 -17.60
N ILE A 378 25.97 -14.44 -17.29
CA ILE A 378 24.75 -13.89 -16.68
C ILE A 378 25.04 -13.40 -15.26
N PHE A 379 25.83 -14.14 -14.50
CA PHE A 379 26.03 -13.90 -13.08
C PHE A 379 27.14 -12.88 -12.81
N CYS A 380 28.28 -12.99 -13.49
CA CYS A 380 29.39 -12.04 -13.38
C CYS A 380 30.28 -12.04 -14.64
N GLN A 381 31.19 -11.07 -14.76
CA GLN A 381 32.21 -10.99 -15.81
C GLN A 381 33.62 -11.28 -15.26
N PRO A 382 34.60 -11.66 -16.10
CA PRO A 382 35.97 -11.87 -15.64
C PRO A 382 36.50 -10.62 -14.92
N LYS A 383 37.07 -10.82 -13.73
CA LYS A 383 37.62 -9.78 -12.85
C LYS A 383 36.62 -8.74 -12.36
N GLN A 384 35.32 -8.96 -12.49
CA GLN A 384 34.31 -7.99 -12.06
C GLN A 384 34.41 -7.66 -10.55
N GLY A 385 34.72 -8.65 -9.71
CA GLY A 385 34.84 -8.46 -8.26
C GLY A 385 36.21 -7.94 -7.79
N GLU A 386 37.13 -7.54 -8.68
CA GLU A 386 38.51 -7.20 -8.32
C GLU A 386 38.63 -5.88 -7.52
N ASN A 387 37.80 -4.89 -7.82
CA ASN A 387 37.73 -3.59 -7.14
C ASN A 387 36.39 -2.87 -7.41
N GLU A 388 36.11 -1.77 -6.72
CA GLU A 388 34.85 -1.01 -6.90
C GLU A 388 34.61 -0.56 -8.35
N GLY A 389 35.65 -0.10 -9.05
CA GLY A 389 35.52 0.38 -10.43
C GLY A 389 35.07 -0.73 -11.39
N THR A 390 35.63 -1.94 -11.23
CA THR A 390 35.25 -3.12 -12.04
C THR A 390 33.90 -3.70 -11.62
N LEU A 391 33.54 -3.62 -10.35
CA LEU A 391 32.28 -4.12 -9.80
C LEU A 391 31.08 -3.48 -10.49
N TYR A 392 31.15 -2.16 -10.71
CA TYR A 392 30.09 -1.36 -11.31
C TYR A 392 30.20 -1.15 -12.82
N ALA A 393 31.27 -1.65 -13.45
CA ALA A 393 31.48 -1.50 -14.90
C ALA A 393 30.49 -2.33 -15.74
N TYR A 394 30.09 -3.51 -15.25
CA TYR A 394 29.25 -4.46 -15.98
C TYR A 394 27.82 -4.48 -15.45
N LYS A 395 27.02 -3.50 -15.87
CA LYS A 395 25.67 -3.24 -15.34
C LYS A 395 24.63 -4.34 -15.60
N GLU A 396 24.91 -5.26 -16.52
CA GLU A 396 23.96 -6.28 -16.96
C GLU A 396 24.20 -7.65 -16.31
N THR A 397 24.99 -7.72 -15.23
CA THR A 397 25.22 -8.98 -14.49
C THR A 397 24.46 -9.03 -13.17
N LEU A 398 24.22 -10.24 -12.68
CA LEU A 398 23.57 -10.44 -11.38
C LEU A 398 24.42 -9.86 -10.24
N LEU A 399 25.75 -9.96 -10.33
CA LEU A 399 26.68 -9.38 -9.36
C LEU A 399 26.51 -7.86 -9.27
N TYR A 400 26.37 -7.15 -10.39
CA TYR A 400 26.09 -5.72 -10.36
C TYR A 400 24.74 -5.43 -9.67
N LEU A 401 23.67 -6.09 -10.11
CA LEU A 401 22.32 -5.89 -9.57
C LEU A 401 22.25 -6.17 -8.06
N SER A 402 23.02 -7.15 -7.60
CA SER A 402 23.15 -7.48 -6.18
C SER A 402 23.95 -6.43 -5.40
N ALA A 403 25.01 -5.88 -5.99
CA ALA A 403 25.97 -5.03 -5.28
C ALA A 403 25.64 -3.54 -5.33
N TYR A 404 24.85 -3.10 -6.31
CA TYR A 404 24.53 -1.69 -6.49
C TYR A 404 23.36 -1.21 -5.62
N TYR A 405 22.44 -2.12 -5.27
CA TYR A 405 21.23 -1.81 -4.51
C TYR A 405 21.24 -2.47 -3.12
N ASN A 406 20.62 -1.78 -2.16
CA ASN A 406 20.26 -2.34 -0.85
C ASN A 406 18.78 -2.69 -0.85
N TYR A 407 18.45 -3.96 -0.65
CA TYR A 407 17.08 -4.50 -0.72
C TYR A 407 16.36 -4.48 0.64
N ALA A 408 17.06 -4.24 1.75
CA ALA A 408 16.48 -4.21 3.10
C ALA A 408 16.94 -2.97 3.91
N PRO A 409 16.47 -1.76 3.55
CA PRO A 409 16.83 -0.55 4.28
C PRO A 409 16.46 -0.58 5.76
N GLY A 410 17.36 -0.07 6.60
CA GLY A 410 17.13 0.10 8.05
C GLY A 410 17.45 -1.12 8.93
N TRP A 411 17.92 -2.22 8.34
CA TRP A 411 18.39 -3.42 9.08
C TRP A 411 19.88 -3.69 8.93
N ASP A 412 20.61 -2.74 8.32
CA ASP A 412 22.04 -2.80 8.11
C ASP A 412 22.78 -2.60 9.45
N ASP A 413 23.37 -3.67 10.00
CA ASP A 413 24.10 -3.67 11.27
C ASP A 413 25.49 -3.01 11.12
N ALA A 414 26.09 -2.54 12.22
CA ALA A 414 27.43 -1.95 12.22
C ALA A 414 28.54 -2.93 11.75
N LEU A 415 28.27 -4.23 11.67
CA LEU A 415 29.19 -5.27 11.19
C LEU A 415 29.17 -5.49 9.67
N THR A 416 28.06 -5.21 8.98
CA THR A 416 28.05 -5.11 7.52
C THR A 416 28.88 -3.90 7.08
N ARG A 417 28.88 -2.81 7.85
CA ARG A 417 29.81 -1.67 7.67
C ARG A 417 31.28 -2.01 7.95
N ALA A 418 31.56 -2.89 8.92
CA ALA A 418 32.92 -3.26 9.29
C ALA A 418 33.63 -4.15 8.26
N SER A 419 32.86 -4.92 7.47
CA SER A 419 33.37 -5.72 6.35
C SER A 419 33.45 -4.94 5.02
N SER A 420 32.91 -3.71 4.99
CA SER A 420 32.96 -2.80 3.86
C SER A 420 33.85 -1.58 4.18
N HIS A 421 35.17 -1.75 4.25
CA HIS A 421 36.07 -0.60 4.14
C HIS A 421 36.09 -0.01 2.71
N ASP A 422 35.54 -0.74 1.73
CA ASP A 422 35.53 -0.41 0.29
C ASP A 422 34.12 -0.57 -0.34
N ALA A 423 33.06 -0.05 0.30
CA ALA A 423 31.79 0.13 -0.40
C ALA A 423 31.30 1.58 -0.20
N PRO A 424 30.97 2.31 -1.28
CA PRO A 424 30.40 3.63 -1.15
C PRO A 424 29.03 3.52 -0.48
N ASP A 425 28.60 4.64 0.09
CA ASP A 425 27.35 4.95 0.78
C ASP A 425 26.10 4.28 0.16
N ARG A 426 25.93 2.97 0.39
CA ARG A 426 24.80 2.14 -0.09
C ARG A 426 23.47 2.58 0.52
N ASP A 427 23.50 3.34 1.61
CA ASP A 427 22.32 3.89 2.27
C ASP A 427 21.48 4.75 1.30
N HIS A 428 22.09 5.38 0.28
CA HIS A 428 21.40 6.18 -0.74
C HIS A 428 20.66 5.38 -1.84
N LYS A 429 20.96 4.09 -2.04
CA LYS A 429 20.35 3.21 -3.08
C LYS A 429 19.46 2.13 -2.45
N SER A 430 18.71 2.55 -1.43
CA SER A 430 17.83 1.73 -0.62
C SER A 430 16.48 1.49 -1.29
N LEU A 431 16.16 0.24 -1.59
CA LEU A 431 14.88 -0.20 -2.12
C LEU A 431 14.00 -0.64 -0.96
N GLY A 432 13.06 0.22 -0.56
CA GLY A 432 12.03 -0.15 0.40
C GLY A 432 11.14 -1.27 -0.13
N LEU A 433 10.52 -2.03 0.77
CA LEU A 433 9.63 -3.11 0.37
C LEU A 433 8.44 -2.62 -0.48
N TYR A 434 7.94 -1.42 -0.18
CA TYR A 434 6.93 -0.76 -1.00
C TYR A 434 7.42 -0.46 -2.43
N THR A 435 8.67 0.02 -2.55
CA THR A 435 9.32 0.30 -3.83
C THR A 435 9.46 -0.99 -4.65
N LEU A 436 9.93 -2.09 -4.04
CA LEU A 436 10.03 -3.40 -4.69
C LEU A 436 8.67 -3.91 -5.15
N GLY A 437 7.63 -3.82 -4.30
CA GLY A 437 6.26 -4.20 -4.67
C GLY A 437 5.77 -3.50 -5.94
N ARG A 438 5.97 -2.18 -6.04
CA ARG A 438 5.62 -1.42 -7.25
C ARG A 438 6.41 -1.81 -8.49
N ILE A 439 7.71 -2.05 -8.34
CA ILE A 439 8.56 -2.51 -9.44
C ILE A 439 8.08 -3.86 -9.96
N PHE A 440 7.79 -4.80 -9.05
CA PHE A 440 7.27 -6.11 -9.43
C PHE A 440 5.93 -5.98 -10.15
N GLU A 441 5.02 -5.14 -9.68
CA GLU A 441 3.73 -4.90 -10.33
C GLU A 441 3.86 -4.32 -11.74
N GLN A 442 4.73 -3.31 -11.92
CA GLN A 442 5.06 -2.78 -13.24
C GLN A 442 5.69 -3.85 -14.16
N SER A 443 6.36 -4.84 -13.59
CA SER A 443 7.00 -5.92 -14.33
C SER A 443 6.00 -6.93 -14.90
N ILE A 444 4.85 -7.15 -14.23
CA ILE A 444 3.80 -8.13 -14.61
C ILE A 444 3.27 -7.82 -16.02
N THR A 445 2.85 -6.57 -16.24
CA THR A 445 2.28 -6.16 -17.54
C THR A 445 3.29 -6.36 -18.68
N GLU A 446 4.57 -6.07 -18.44
CA GLU A 446 5.61 -6.28 -19.44
C GLU A 446 5.92 -7.75 -19.68
N LEU A 447 5.91 -8.57 -18.62
CA LEU A 447 6.07 -10.02 -18.74
C LEU A 447 5.01 -10.62 -19.64
N GLU A 448 3.75 -10.27 -19.46
CA GLU A 448 2.65 -10.81 -20.28
C GLU A 448 2.77 -10.40 -21.75
N ILE A 449 3.29 -9.20 -22.01
CA ILE A 449 3.59 -8.75 -23.38
C ILE A 449 4.76 -9.56 -23.94
N LEU A 450 5.82 -9.77 -23.16
CA LEU A 450 6.99 -10.56 -23.56
C LEU A 450 6.65 -12.03 -23.81
N GLU A 451 5.84 -12.66 -22.96
CA GLU A 451 5.31 -14.02 -23.16
C GLU A 451 4.52 -14.11 -24.46
N ALA A 452 3.64 -13.13 -24.71
CA ALA A 452 2.85 -13.09 -25.93
C ALA A 452 3.71 -12.95 -27.19
N GLU A 453 4.68 -12.06 -27.16
CA GLU A 453 5.60 -11.86 -28.27
C GLU A 453 6.48 -13.09 -28.52
N ALA A 454 6.95 -13.74 -27.44
CA ALA A 454 7.73 -14.98 -27.52
C ALA A 454 6.95 -16.12 -28.19
N GLU A 455 5.63 -16.13 -28.03
CA GLU A 455 4.70 -17.09 -28.61
C GLU A 455 4.07 -16.62 -29.93
N ASN A 456 4.49 -15.46 -30.47
CA ASN A 456 3.93 -14.83 -31.67
C ASN A 456 2.41 -14.59 -31.63
N ARG A 457 1.87 -14.28 -30.45
CA ARG A 457 0.44 -14.01 -30.22
C ARG A 457 0.17 -12.53 -29.90
N GLU A 458 -1.07 -12.09 -30.10
CA GLU A 458 -1.52 -10.78 -29.61
C GLU A 458 -1.64 -10.82 -28.07
N SER A 459 -1.25 -9.74 -27.39
CA SER A 459 -1.45 -9.54 -25.94
C SER A 459 -2.59 -8.56 -25.71
N VAL A 460 -3.51 -8.92 -24.82
CA VAL A 460 -4.60 -8.04 -24.37
C VAL A 460 -4.02 -6.74 -23.82
N ASN A 461 -2.98 -6.82 -22.99
CA ASN A 461 -2.34 -5.66 -22.40
C ASN A 461 -1.56 -4.82 -23.40
N LYS A 462 -1.00 -5.41 -24.46
CA LYS A 462 -0.42 -4.63 -25.58
C LYS A 462 -1.49 -3.86 -26.35
N LEU A 463 -2.65 -4.47 -26.60
CA LEU A 463 -3.80 -3.82 -27.26
C LEU A 463 -4.39 -2.71 -26.39
N ALA A 464 -4.49 -2.95 -25.08
CA ALA A 464 -5.00 -2.02 -24.10
C ALA A 464 -4.03 -0.82 -23.89
N LYS A 465 -2.73 -1.07 -23.72
CA LYS A 465 -1.68 -0.06 -23.54
C LYS A 465 -1.58 0.91 -24.73
N ARG A 466 -1.85 0.44 -25.96
CA ARG A 466 -1.95 1.30 -27.16
C ARG A 466 -3.10 2.32 -27.09
N LYS A 467 -4.13 2.05 -26.29
CA LYS A 467 -5.31 2.92 -26.07
C LYS A 467 -5.39 3.51 -24.65
N ARG A 468 -4.33 3.33 -23.83
CA ARG A 468 -4.29 3.68 -22.38
C ARG A 468 -5.35 2.99 -21.52
N ASP A 469 -5.84 1.82 -21.93
CA ASP A 469 -6.63 0.91 -21.08
C ASP A 469 -5.65 -0.13 -20.46
N GLY A 470 -5.74 -0.58 -19.21
CA GLY A 470 -4.75 -1.52 -18.66
C GLY A 470 -4.88 -1.92 -17.19
N VAL A 471 -3.89 -2.69 -16.71
CA VAL A 471 -3.65 -3.01 -15.29
C VAL A 471 -2.95 -1.79 -14.66
N TYR A 472 -3.54 -1.20 -13.62
CA TYR A 472 -3.01 0.03 -13.02
C TYR A 472 -2.59 -0.20 -11.58
N TYR A 473 -1.44 0.38 -11.25
CA TYR A 473 -0.96 0.46 -9.88
C TYR A 473 -1.98 1.18 -9.00
N THR A 474 -2.46 0.51 -7.96
CA THR A 474 -3.41 1.12 -7.00
C THR A 474 -2.64 1.91 -5.95
N PRO A 475 -2.80 3.25 -5.86
CA PRO A 475 -2.10 4.04 -4.86
C PRO A 475 -2.38 3.54 -3.43
N GLU A 476 -1.36 3.55 -2.56
CA GLU A 476 -1.48 3.02 -1.18
C GLU A 476 -2.68 3.59 -0.42
N TRP A 477 -2.94 4.90 -0.52
CA TRP A 477 -4.06 5.53 0.17
C TRP A 477 -5.43 5.01 -0.32
N VAL A 478 -5.54 4.58 -1.58
CA VAL A 478 -6.76 3.95 -2.12
C VAL A 478 -6.93 2.56 -1.52
N VAL A 479 -5.85 1.78 -1.52
CA VAL A 479 -5.83 0.42 -0.96
C VAL A 479 -6.22 0.46 0.52
N GLU A 480 -5.56 1.32 1.29
CA GLU A 480 -5.84 1.51 2.72
C GLU A 480 -7.29 1.92 2.96
N ARG A 481 -7.82 2.88 2.17
CA ARG A 481 -9.20 3.32 2.31
C ARG A 481 -10.19 2.20 2.00
N ILE A 482 -9.98 1.44 0.93
CA ILE A 482 -10.86 0.31 0.60
C ILE A 482 -10.85 -0.72 1.73
N VAL A 483 -9.67 -1.11 2.23
CA VAL A 483 -9.55 -2.09 3.30
C VAL A 483 -10.20 -1.59 4.59
N GLU A 484 -9.99 -0.34 4.97
CA GLU A 484 -10.64 0.26 6.14
C GLU A 484 -12.16 0.26 6.02
N GLU A 485 -12.69 0.68 4.87
CA GLU A 485 -14.13 0.78 4.63
C GLU A 485 -14.81 -0.57 4.37
N THR A 486 -14.05 -1.65 4.16
CA THR A 486 -14.59 -3.01 3.93
C THR A 486 -14.31 -3.93 5.11
N LEU A 487 -13.05 -4.32 5.30
CA LEU A 487 -12.60 -5.18 6.37
C LEU A 487 -12.79 -4.52 7.73
N GLY A 488 -12.40 -3.25 7.87
CA GLY A 488 -12.61 -2.50 9.12
C GLY A 488 -14.10 -2.38 9.45
N ALA A 489 -14.94 -2.09 8.45
CA ALA A 489 -16.39 -2.05 8.62
C ALA A 489 -16.97 -3.42 9.05
N ARG A 490 -16.53 -4.53 8.44
CA ARG A 490 -16.95 -5.88 8.84
C ARG A 490 -16.51 -6.23 10.27
N ILE A 491 -15.29 -5.87 10.64
CA ILE A 491 -14.78 -6.09 12.01
C ILE A 491 -15.57 -5.27 13.03
N ALA A 492 -15.93 -4.02 12.71
CA ALA A 492 -16.79 -3.20 13.55
C ALA A 492 -18.20 -3.79 13.74
N GLU A 493 -18.76 -4.42 12.70
CA GLU A 493 -19.99 -5.21 12.81
C GLU A 493 -19.82 -6.43 13.70
N LEU A 494 -18.76 -7.21 13.51
CA LEU A 494 -18.46 -8.37 14.36
C LEU A 494 -18.33 -7.98 15.83
N LYS A 495 -17.69 -6.84 16.15
CA LYS A 495 -17.66 -6.30 17.52
C LYS A 495 -19.08 -6.08 18.04
N ARG A 496 -19.96 -5.43 17.28
CA ARG A 496 -21.37 -5.19 17.66
C ARG A 496 -22.16 -6.49 17.82
N GLU A 497 -22.03 -7.43 16.88
CA GLU A 497 -22.67 -8.76 16.93
C GLU A 497 -22.27 -9.54 18.19
N CYS A 498 -21.00 -9.43 18.62
CA CYS A 498 -20.50 -10.04 19.86
C CYS A 498 -20.94 -9.30 21.14
N GLY A 499 -21.64 -8.17 21.03
CA GLY A 499 -22.05 -7.35 22.17
C GLY A 499 -20.93 -6.47 22.73
N TRP A 500 -19.98 -6.05 21.90
CA TRP A 500 -18.92 -5.14 22.30
C TRP A 500 -19.50 -3.75 22.68
N PRO A 501 -19.21 -3.23 23.88
CA PRO A 501 -19.75 -1.95 24.34
C PRO A 501 -19.07 -0.75 23.64
N GLU A 502 -19.83 0.30 23.34
CA GLU A 502 -19.31 1.48 22.64
C GLU A 502 -18.33 2.32 23.49
N ASN A 503 -18.58 2.45 24.79
CA ASN A 503 -17.87 3.39 25.67
C ASN A 503 -17.16 2.76 26.87
N ASP A 504 -17.26 1.42 27.01
CA ASP A 504 -16.72 0.69 28.16
C ASP A 504 -15.80 -0.45 27.71
N LEU A 505 -15.12 -1.09 28.67
CA LEU A 505 -14.37 -2.31 28.38
C LEU A 505 -15.33 -3.51 28.21
N PRO A 506 -15.09 -4.41 27.24
CA PRO A 506 -15.92 -5.60 27.08
C PRO A 506 -15.77 -6.55 28.28
N SER A 507 -16.78 -7.39 28.51
CA SER A 507 -16.62 -8.52 29.43
C SER A 507 -15.62 -9.54 28.87
N LYS A 508 -15.04 -10.39 29.72
CA LYS A 508 -14.14 -11.47 29.27
C LYS A 508 -14.81 -12.40 28.25
N ALA A 509 -16.12 -12.65 28.40
CA ALA A 509 -16.88 -13.49 27.48
C ALA A 509 -17.04 -12.83 26.11
N VAL A 510 -17.34 -11.53 26.06
CA VAL A 510 -17.45 -10.75 24.81
C VAL A 510 -16.10 -10.67 24.10
N LEU A 511 -15.03 -10.43 24.85
CA LEU A 511 -13.66 -10.40 24.32
C LEU A 511 -13.27 -11.75 23.69
N GLN A 512 -13.58 -12.86 24.38
CA GLN A 512 -13.31 -14.21 23.88
C GLN A 512 -14.13 -14.52 22.61
N ALA A 513 -15.43 -14.19 22.61
CA ALA A 513 -16.29 -14.37 21.45
C ALA A 513 -15.79 -13.57 20.23
N PHE A 514 -15.40 -12.30 20.44
CA PHE A 514 -14.80 -11.49 19.37
C PHE A 514 -13.47 -12.07 18.88
N GLN A 515 -12.63 -12.59 19.78
CA GLN A 515 -11.37 -13.24 19.41
C GLN A 515 -11.60 -14.43 18.48
N GLU A 516 -12.57 -15.30 18.80
CA GLU A 516 -12.91 -16.48 17.98
C GLU A 516 -13.44 -16.09 16.59
N ARG A 517 -14.21 -15.00 16.51
CA ARG A 517 -14.70 -14.45 15.23
C ARG A 517 -13.59 -13.81 14.42
N LEU A 518 -12.69 -13.07 15.06
CA LEU A 518 -11.52 -12.47 14.39
C LEU A 518 -10.55 -13.53 13.87
N GLN A 519 -10.42 -14.68 14.54
CA GLN A 519 -9.61 -15.81 14.06
C GLN A 519 -10.13 -16.43 12.76
N THR A 520 -11.43 -16.32 12.48
CA THR A 520 -12.11 -17.04 11.40
C THR A 520 -12.58 -16.13 10.26
N ILE A 521 -12.34 -14.82 10.35
CA ILE A 521 -12.71 -13.87 9.29
C ILE A 521 -11.87 -14.12 8.04
N THR A 522 -12.51 -14.16 6.87
CA THR A 522 -11.80 -14.48 5.61
C THR A 522 -11.89 -13.32 4.63
N VAL A 523 -10.75 -12.97 4.05
CA VAL A 523 -10.58 -11.85 3.10
C VAL A 523 -9.98 -12.39 1.82
N VAL A 524 -10.57 -12.03 0.68
CA VAL A 524 -10.05 -12.42 -0.64
C VAL A 524 -9.85 -11.23 -1.57
N ASP A 525 -8.80 -11.30 -2.39
CA ASP A 525 -8.67 -10.53 -3.62
C ASP A 525 -8.69 -11.46 -4.85
N PRO A 526 -9.75 -11.44 -5.69
CA PRO A 526 -9.90 -12.36 -6.82
C PRO A 526 -9.12 -11.92 -8.07
N ALA A 527 -8.41 -10.80 -8.04
CA ALA A 527 -7.48 -10.39 -9.09
C ALA A 527 -6.28 -9.71 -8.41
N CYS A 528 -5.56 -10.49 -7.60
CA CYS A 528 -4.70 -9.93 -6.56
C CYS A 528 -3.46 -9.20 -7.07
N GLY A 529 -3.05 -9.42 -8.33
CA GLY A 529 -1.90 -8.77 -8.93
C GLY A 529 -0.66 -8.94 -8.04
N SER A 530 -0.05 -7.83 -7.63
CA SER A 530 1.12 -7.78 -6.74
C SER A 530 0.83 -8.06 -5.25
N GLY A 531 -0.44 -8.23 -4.88
CA GLY A 531 -0.87 -8.51 -3.49
C GLY A 531 -1.03 -7.26 -2.61
N ALA A 532 -1.12 -6.06 -3.16
CA ALA A 532 -1.23 -4.81 -2.40
C ALA A 532 -2.41 -4.82 -1.39
N PHE A 533 -3.59 -5.26 -1.81
CA PHE A 533 -4.76 -5.40 -0.95
C PHE A 533 -4.59 -6.49 0.11
N LEU A 534 -3.92 -7.60 -0.22
CA LEU A 534 -3.63 -8.69 0.72
C LEU A 534 -2.71 -8.21 1.84
N ILE A 535 -1.67 -7.45 1.50
CA ILE A 535 -0.73 -6.86 2.45
C ILE A 535 -1.44 -5.84 3.35
N ALA A 536 -2.28 -4.97 2.77
CA ALA A 536 -3.04 -3.99 3.55
C ALA A 536 -4.04 -4.67 4.51
N SER A 537 -4.71 -5.74 4.08
CA SER A 537 -5.58 -6.56 4.92
C SER A 537 -4.82 -7.25 6.05
N LEU A 538 -3.64 -7.84 5.76
CA LEU A 538 -2.77 -8.42 6.78
C LEU A 538 -2.41 -7.37 7.85
N ARG A 539 -1.96 -6.17 7.44
CA ARG A 539 -1.62 -5.09 8.37
C ARG A 539 -2.83 -4.67 9.21
N HIS A 540 -4.01 -4.59 8.60
CA HIS A 540 -5.25 -4.25 9.31
C HIS A 540 -5.61 -5.30 10.36
N LEU A 541 -5.57 -6.59 10.01
CA LEU A 541 -5.82 -7.68 10.96
C LEU A 541 -4.81 -7.69 12.10
N LEU A 542 -3.52 -7.47 11.83
CA LEU A 542 -2.49 -7.38 12.86
C LEU A 542 -2.79 -6.25 13.87
N ARG A 543 -3.18 -5.06 13.39
CA ARG A 543 -3.58 -3.96 14.26
C ARG A 543 -4.76 -4.34 15.16
N GLU A 544 -5.81 -4.94 14.59
CA GLU A 544 -6.98 -5.38 15.35
C GLU A 544 -6.63 -6.44 16.42
N TRP A 545 -5.70 -7.34 16.09
CA TRP A 545 -5.17 -8.30 17.05
C TRP A 545 -4.39 -7.63 18.18
N HIS A 546 -3.52 -6.67 17.88
CA HIS A 546 -2.79 -5.92 18.90
C HIS A 546 -3.73 -5.12 19.80
N GLU A 547 -4.78 -4.51 19.24
CA GLU A 547 -5.82 -3.83 20.01
C GLU A 547 -6.55 -4.82 20.94
N LEU A 548 -6.91 -6.00 20.44
CA LEU A 548 -7.51 -7.06 21.26
C LEU A 548 -6.59 -7.46 22.42
N GLN A 549 -5.27 -7.57 22.17
CA GLN A 549 -4.27 -7.85 23.22
C GLN A 549 -4.20 -6.73 24.26
N ALA A 550 -4.23 -5.46 23.82
CA ALA A 550 -4.20 -4.31 24.70
C ALA A 550 -5.45 -4.30 25.62
N VAL A 551 -6.63 -4.53 25.06
CA VAL A 551 -7.90 -4.62 25.81
C VAL A 551 -7.87 -5.80 26.80
N ARG A 552 -7.36 -6.96 26.36
CA ARG A 552 -7.17 -8.14 27.24
C ARG A 552 -6.32 -7.80 28.44
N TYR A 553 -5.16 -7.18 28.21
CA TYR A 553 -4.25 -6.77 29.28
C TYR A 553 -4.90 -5.78 30.25
N GLN A 554 -5.70 -4.83 29.75
CA GLN A 554 -6.43 -3.89 30.61
C GLN A 554 -7.42 -4.62 31.55
N LEU A 555 -8.09 -5.67 31.06
CA LEU A 555 -9.09 -6.46 31.79
C LEU A 555 -8.51 -7.49 32.76
N THR A 556 -7.46 -8.21 32.37
CA THR A 556 -6.92 -9.34 33.16
C THR A 556 -5.65 -9.00 33.92
N LYS A 557 -4.92 -7.94 33.51
CA LYS A 557 -3.54 -7.65 33.92
C LYS A 557 -2.55 -8.76 33.58
N GLU A 558 -2.96 -9.76 32.81
CA GLU A 558 -2.10 -10.85 32.35
C GLU A 558 -1.42 -10.43 31.06
N LYS A 559 -0.09 -10.36 31.11
CA LYS A 559 0.72 -10.10 29.92
C LYS A 559 0.79 -11.38 29.11
N THR A 560 -0.03 -11.47 28.08
CA THR A 560 0.06 -12.57 27.12
C THR A 560 1.09 -12.20 26.08
N SER A 561 2.24 -12.83 26.16
CA SER A 561 3.26 -12.78 25.10
C SER A 561 2.79 -13.67 23.95
N ARG A 562 1.86 -13.19 23.12
CA ARG A 562 1.66 -13.83 21.82
C ARG A 562 2.84 -13.43 20.94
N ASP A 563 3.47 -14.44 20.35
CA ASP A 563 4.50 -14.25 19.34
C ASP A 563 3.81 -13.63 18.11
N ASP A 564 4.11 -12.36 17.81
CA ASP A 564 3.56 -11.64 16.65
C ASP A 564 3.78 -12.44 15.36
N ASP A 565 4.85 -13.22 15.30
CA ASP A 565 5.18 -14.04 14.15
C ASP A 565 4.23 -15.23 14.02
N ALA A 566 3.90 -15.88 15.15
CA ALA A 566 2.92 -16.95 15.15
C ALA A 566 1.55 -16.42 14.71
N LEU A 567 1.22 -15.19 15.13
CA LEU A 567 -0.01 -14.52 14.71
C LEU A 567 -0.02 -14.19 13.22
N VAL A 568 1.07 -13.63 12.68
CA VAL A 568 1.21 -13.34 11.24
C VAL A 568 0.97 -14.60 10.40
N ARG A 569 1.56 -15.74 10.79
CA ARG A 569 1.37 -17.02 10.08
C ARG A 569 -0.06 -17.52 10.15
N GLU A 570 -0.69 -17.40 11.32
CA GLU A 570 -2.10 -17.76 11.51
C GLU A 570 -2.98 -16.93 10.59
N ILE A 571 -2.72 -15.62 10.51
CA ILE A 571 -3.45 -14.70 9.63
C ILE A 571 -3.27 -15.07 8.15
N LEU A 572 -2.02 -15.26 7.71
CA LEU A 572 -1.72 -15.63 6.33
C LEU A 572 -2.33 -16.99 5.92
N ARG A 573 -2.41 -17.93 6.87
CA ARG A 573 -2.92 -19.28 6.61
C ARG A 573 -4.44 -19.37 6.62
N ALA A 574 -5.11 -18.58 7.45
CA ALA A 574 -6.54 -18.76 7.73
C ALA A 574 -7.42 -17.59 7.29
N ASN A 575 -6.86 -16.39 7.09
CA ASN A 575 -7.64 -15.18 6.88
C ASN A 575 -7.39 -14.51 5.52
N ILE A 576 -6.22 -14.69 4.90
CA ILE A 576 -5.83 -13.97 3.67
C ILE A 576 -5.80 -14.93 2.47
N TYR A 577 -6.59 -14.60 1.45
CA TYR A 577 -6.74 -15.38 0.22
C TYR A 577 -6.55 -14.50 -1.01
N GLY A 578 -5.96 -15.05 -2.07
CA GLY A 578 -5.72 -14.31 -3.31
C GLY A 578 -5.77 -15.22 -4.53
N VAL A 579 -6.32 -14.72 -5.62
CA VAL A 579 -6.31 -15.40 -6.91
C VAL A 579 -5.87 -14.43 -8.00
N ASP A 580 -4.99 -14.88 -8.89
CA ASP A 580 -4.67 -14.16 -10.11
C ASP A 580 -4.49 -15.14 -11.29
N ILE A 581 -4.91 -14.75 -12.49
CA ILE A 581 -4.77 -15.62 -13.67
C ILE A 581 -3.30 -15.78 -14.07
N ASN A 582 -2.45 -14.80 -13.74
CA ASN A 582 -1.04 -14.79 -14.08
C ASN A 582 -0.20 -15.42 -12.95
N PRO A 583 0.45 -16.58 -13.20
CA PRO A 583 1.29 -17.23 -12.20
C PRO A 583 2.44 -16.34 -11.69
N ALA A 584 2.98 -15.45 -12.53
CA ALA A 584 4.03 -14.52 -12.10
C ALA A 584 3.51 -13.47 -11.10
N ALA A 585 2.26 -13.03 -11.26
CA ALA A 585 1.63 -12.11 -10.31
C ALA A 585 1.47 -12.79 -8.94
N VAL A 586 1.06 -14.06 -8.92
CA VAL A 586 0.99 -14.88 -7.71
C VAL A 586 2.36 -15.03 -7.04
N GLU A 587 3.41 -15.38 -7.81
CA GLU A 587 4.78 -15.47 -7.27
C GLU A 587 5.23 -14.13 -6.66
N ILE A 588 4.91 -13.00 -7.30
CA ILE A 588 5.18 -11.65 -6.79
C ILE A 588 4.39 -11.34 -5.53
N ALA A 589 3.10 -11.67 -5.47
CA ALA A 589 2.25 -11.43 -4.30
C ALA A 589 2.74 -12.24 -3.10
N GLN A 590 3.09 -13.51 -3.32
CA GLN A 590 3.69 -14.37 -2.32
C GLN A 590 5.04 -13.80 -1.86
N LEU A 591 5.90 -13.37 -2.79
CA LEU A 591 7.17 -12.72 -2.48
C LEU A 591 6.96 -11.46 -1.63
N ALA A 592 6.04 -10.58 -2.01
CA ALA A 592 5.76 -9.36 -1.26
C ALA A 592 5.23 -9.65 0.16
N LEU A 593 4.36 -10.65 0.31
CA LEU A 593 3.91 -11.13 1.62
C LEU A 593 5.06 -11.74 2.45
N TRP A 594 5.94 -12.53 1.84
CA TRP A 594 7.12 -13.07 2.53
C TRP A 594 8.09 -11.99 2.93
N LEU A 595 8.39 -11.03 2.07
CA LEU A 595 9.25 -9.90 2.41
C LEU A 595 8.65 -9.07 3.57
N HIS A 596 7.32 -8.99 3.68
CA HIS A 596 6.66 -8.33 4.81
C HIS A 596 6.71 -9.14 6.11
N THR A 597 7.00 -10.44 6.04
CA THR A 597 6.83 -11.39 7.16
C THR A 597 8.07 -12.24 7.47
N ALA A 598 9.13 -12.13 6.67
CA ALA A 598 10.34 -12.93 6.78
C ALA A 598 11.01 -12.68 8.14
N ARG A 599 11.39 -13.77 8.82
CA ARG A 599 12.15 -13.74 10.07
C ARG A 599 13.20 -14.85 10.16
N SER A 600 14.15 -14.63 11.07
CA SER A 600 15.41 -15.36 11.14
C SER A 600 15.37 -16.77 11.67
N ASP A 601 14.38 -17.12 12.46
CA ASP A 601 14.48 -18.25 13.36
C ASP A 601 13.55 -19.41 12.99
N ARG A 602 12.75 -19.25 11.93
CA ARG A 602 11.70 -20.19 11.53
C ARG A 602 11.36 -20.07 10.04
N PRO A 603 10.84 -21.14 9.41
CA PRO A 603 10.55 -21.14 7.98
C PRO A 603 9.42 -20.22 7.58
N LEU A 604 9.33 -19.86 6.28
CA LEU A 604 8.20 -19.08 5.76
C LEU A 604 6.91 -19.92 5.86
N SER A 605 5.77 -19.26 5.83
CA SER A 605 4.50 -19.97 5.67
C SER A 605 4.36 -20.37 4.20
N SER A 606 3.94 -21.61 3.93
CA SER A 606 3.44 -21.94 2.60
C SER A 606 2.18 -21.13 2.34
N LEU A 607 2.21 -20.39 1.24
CA LEU A 607 1.11 -19.56 0.77
C LEU A 607 0.41 -20.20 -0.43
N ASP A 608 0.90 -21.33 -0.94
CA ASP A 608 0.37 -22.03 -2.12
C ASP A 608 -1.10 -22.45 -1.97
N HIS A 609 -1.56 -22.59 -0.72
CA HIS A 609 -2.90 -23.00 -0.36
C HIS A 609 -3.91 -21.85 -0.35
N THR A 610 -3.43 -20.60 -0.20
CA THR A 610 -4.30 -19.43 -0.01
C THR A 610 -4.11 -18.39 -1.11
N ILE A 611 -2.91 -18.29 -1.68
CA ILE A 611 -2.60 -17.44 -2.83
C ILE A 611 -2.33 -18.35 -4.02
N CYS A 612 -3.28 -18.39 -4.96
CA CYS A 612 -3.29 -19.37 -6.04
C CYS A 612 -3.39 -18.70 -7.42
N ASP A 613 -2.82 -19.36 -8.41
CA ASP A 613 -3.00 -18.98 -9.80
C ASP A 613 -4.28 -19.63 -10.39
N GLY A 614 -5.03 -18.87 -11.19
CA GLY A 614 -6.28 -19.32 -11.80
C GLY A 614 -7.19 -18.20 -12.32
N ASN A 615 -8.12 -18.58 -13.20
CA ASN A 615 -9.11 -17.69 -13.79
C ASN A 615 -10.33 -17.56 -12.87
N SER A 616 -10.38 -16.47 -12.12
CA SER A 616 -11.44 -16.18 -11.15
C SER A 616 -12.86 -16.19 -11.73
N LEU A 617 -13.03 -15.96 -13.03
CA LEU A 617 -14.35 -15.91 -13.69
C LEU A 617 -14.78 -17.24 -14.32
N ILE A 618 -13.87 -18.19 -14.54
CA ILE A 618 -14.12 -19.40 -15.34
C ILE A 618 -13.69 -20.65 -14.57
N GLY A 619 -14.66 -21.53 -14.26
CA GLY A 619 -14.42 -22.83 -13.61
C GLY A 619 -14.19 -23.97 -14.61
N SER A 620 -14.03 -25.20 -14.09
CA SER A 620 -13.88 -26.40 -14.93
C SER A 620 -15.13 -26.72 -15.75
N ASP A 621 -16.27 -26.12 -15.39
CA ASP A 621 -17.53 -26.16 -16.13
C ASP A 621 -17.42 -25.59 -17.56
N PHE A 622 -16.42 -24.75 -17.83
CA PHE A 622 -16.03 -24.32 -19.17
C PHE A 622 -15.88 -25.47 -20.17
N TYR A 623 -15.31 -26.60 -19.71
CA TYR A 623 -15.02 -27.76 -20.54
C TYR A 623 -16.21 -28.73 -20.67
N LYS A 624 -17.29 -28.54 -19.91
CA LYS A 624 -18.46 -29.43 -19.97
C LYS A 624 -19.17 -29.28 -21.32
N GLY A 625 -19.62 -30.42 -21.87
CA GLY A 625 -20.29 -30.47 -23.18
C GLY A 625 -19.35 -30.37 -24.40
N ILE A 626 -18.04 -30.14 -24.20
CA ILE A 626 -17.08 -30.12 -25.30
C ILE A 626 -16.75 -31.55 -25.70
N ALA A 627 -17.29 -31.99 -26.84
CA ALA A 627 -17.21 -33.38 -27.32
C ALA A 627 -15.78 -33.92 -27.52
N ASN A 628 -14.79 -33.05 -27.72
CA ASN A 628 -13.39 -33.45 -27.84
C ASN A 628 -12.44 -32.44 -27.18
N LEU A 629 -11.97 -32.76 -25.97
CA LEU A 629 -10.98 -31.94 -25.25
C LEU A 629 -9.62 -31.84 -25.97
N ALA A 630 -9.36 -32.66 -27.00
CA ALA A 630 -8.17 -32.53 -27.85
C ALA A 630 -8.19 -31.26 -28.72
N PHE A 631 -9.32 -30.55 -28.82
CA PHE A 631 -9.37 -29.21 -29.43
C PHE A 631 -8.61 -28.15 -28.62
N TYR A 632 -8.38 -28.40 -27.33
CA TYR A 632 -7.56 -27.55 -26.47
C TYR A 632 -6.22 -28.22 -26.23
N ASN A 633 -5.18 -27.71 -26.89
CA ASN A 633 -3.80 -28.11 -26.64
C ASN A 633 -3.34 -27.66 -25.23
N ALA A 634 -2.17 -28.11 -24.79
CA ALA A 634 -1.65 -27.78 -23.46
C ALA A 634 -1.54 -26.26 -23.21
N GLU A 635 -1.09 -25.51 -24.22
CA GLU A 635 -0.95 -24.05 -24.18
C GLU A 635 -2.31 -23.35 -24.00
N GLN A 636 -3.35 -23.80 -24.72
CA GLN A 636 -4.70 -23.23 -24.61
C GLN A 636 -5.31 -23.48 -23.23
N ARG A 637 -5.07 -24.66 -22.63
CA ARG A 637 -5.56 -24.99 -21.28
C ARG A 637 -4.86 -24.17 -20.21
N GLU A 638 -3.55 -24.02 -20.34
CA GLU A 638 -2.74 -23.15 -19.48
C GLU A 638 -3.17 -21.68 -19.59
N ARG A 639 -3.66 -21.25 -20.75
CA ARG A 639 -4.18 -19.90 -20.97
C ARG A 639 -5.59 -19.68 -20.39
N ILE A 640 -6.49 -20.66 -20.51
CA ILE A 640 -7.85 -20.57 -19.94
C ILE A 640 -7.77 -20.60 -18.42
N HIS A 641 -6.91 -21.49 -17.92
CA HIS A 641 -6.53 -21.64 -16.53
C HIS A 641 -7.72 -21.70 -15.55
N THR A 642 -8.65 -22.62 -15.77
CA THR A 642 -9.89 -22.72 -15.00
C THR A 642 -9.65 -22.82 -13.49
N PHE A 643 -10.49 -22.14 -12.71
CA PHE A 643 -10.38 -22.10 -11.25
C PHE A 643 -11.73 -22.37 -10.57
N ASP A 644 -11.81 -23.50 -9.87
CA ASP A 644 -13.00 -23.90 -9.10
C ASP A 644 -12.83 -23.49 -7.64
N TRP A 645 -13.55 -22.43 -7.24
CA TRP A 645 -13.41 -21.79 -5.93
C TRP A 645 -13.68 -22.72 -4.73
N GLU A 646 -14.71 -23.56 -4.81
CA GLU A 646 -15.07 -24.50 -3.74
C GLU A 646 -14.04 -25.63 -3.59
N ASP A 647 -13.49 -26.12 -4.71
CA ASP A 647 -12.47 -27.18 -4.71
C ASP A 647 -11.12 -26.67 -4.23
N ARG A 648 -10.77 -25.42 -4.58
CA ARG A 648 -9.49 -24.80 -4.23
C ARG A 648 -9.46 -24.24 -2.81
N PHE A 649 -10.58 -23.73 -2.30
CA PHE A 649 -10.72 -23.19 -0.95
C PHE A 649 -11.87 -23.87 -0.18
N PRO A 650 -11.76 -25.19 0.07
CA PRO A 650 -12.82 -25.97 0.72
C PRO A 650 -13.11 -25.50 2.15
N GLU A 651 -12.11 -24.98 2.87
CA GLU A 651 -12.24 -24.49 4.24
C GLU A 651 -13.14 -23.25 4.35
N THR A 652 -13.28 -22.49 3.28
CA THR A 652 -14.20 -21.34 3.20
C THR A 652 -15.48 -21.67 2.43
N GLY A 653 -15.56 -22.87 1.83
CA GLY A 653 -16.60 -23.25 0.88
C GLY A 653 -16.60 -22.36 -0.37
N GLY A 654 -15.42 -21.84 -0.76
CA GLY A 654 -15.29 -20.89 -1.86
C GLY A 654 -15.92 -19.51 -1.62
N ARG A 655 -16.24 -19.16 -0.36
CA ARG A 655 -16.90 -17.89 0.01
C ARG A 655 -16.18 -17.15 1.13
N PHE A 656 -16.30 -15.83 1.16
CA PHE A 656 -15.48 -14.97 2.01
C PHE A 656 -16.33 -13.92 2.75
N ASP A 657 -15.85 -13.50 3.92
CA ASP A 657 -16.48 -12.42 4.70
C ASP A 657 -16.20 -11.05 4.07
N VAL A 658 -15.06 -10.91 3.40
CA VAL A 658 -14.62 -9.68 2.76
C VAL A 658 -14.01 -9.96 1.39
N VAL A 659 -14.40 -9.18 0.39
CA VAL A 659 -13.79 -9.15 -0.95
C VAL A 659 -13.23 -7.75 -1.20
N VAL A 660 -11.95 -7.66 -1.55
CA VAL A 660 -11.27 -6.40 -1.88
C VAL A 660 -10.50 -6.53 -3.18
N GLY A 661 -10.16 -5.42 -3.84
CA GLY A 661 -9.31 -5.50 -5.03
C GLY A 661 -9.45 -4.33 -6.01
N ASN A 662 -8.66 -4.41 -7.07
CA ASN A 662 -8.74 -3.58 -8.26
C ASN A 662 -8.97 -4.49 -9.49
N PRO A 663 -10.22 -4.75 -9.91
CA PRO A 663 -10.49 -5.65 -11.02
C PRO A 663 -9.92 -5.14 -12.36
N PRO A 664 -9.71 -6.01 -13.38
CA PRO A 664 -9.06 -5.62 -14.63
C PRO A 664 -9.92 -4.73 -15.55
N TYR A 665 -9.36 -3.62 -16.05
CA TYR A 665 -10.07 -2.64 -16.91
C TYR A 665 -9.87 -2.94 -18.40
N VAL A 666 -10.37 -4.11 -18.83
CA VAL A 666 -10.20 -4.58 -20.22
C VAL A 666 -11.54 -4.54 -20.97
N LYS A 667 -11.54 -3.85 -22.12
CA LYS A 667 -12.69 -3.83 -23.04
C LYS A 667 -12.91 -5.19 -23.71
N LEU A 668 -14.17 -5.64 -23.82
CA LEU A 668 -14.53 -6.91 -24.47
C LEU A 668 -13.94 -7.05 -25.88
N GLN A 669 -13.90 -5.98 -26.68
CA GLN A 669 -13.33 -6.05 -28.04
C GLN A 669 -11.87 -6.50 -28.04
N ASN A 670 -11.07 -6.02 -27.09
CA ASN A 670 -9.66 -6.42 -26.95
C ASN A 670 -9.56 -7.83 -26.38
N PHE A 671 -10.38 -8.15 -25.38
CA PHE A 671 -10.42 -9.47 -24.77
C PHE A 671 -10.82 -10.55 -25.79
N ARG A 672 -11.90 -10.34 -26.54
CA ARG A 672 -12.45 -11.27 -27.55
C ARG A 672 -11.48 -11.54 -28.70
N ARG A 673 -10.64 -10.56 -29.08
CA ARG A 673 -9.60 -10.76 -30.11
C ARG A 673 -8.57 -11.83 -29.72
N VAL A 674 -8.26 -11.92 -28.43
CA VAL A 674 -7.26 -12.85 -27.90
C VAL A 674 -7.92 -14.11 -27.33
N HIS A 675 -9.08 -13.97 -26.68
CA HIS A 675 -9.75 -14.99 -25.87
C HIS A 675 -11.24 -15.12 -26.26
N ALA A 676 -11.53 -15.36 -27.53
CA ALA A 676 -12.91 -15.43 -28.04
C ALA A 676 -13.78 -16.46 -27.31
N ASP A 677 -13.23 -17.64 -27.05
CA ASP A 677 -13.87 -18.76 -26.36
C ASP A 677 -14.25 -18.42 -24.90
N MET A 678 -13.35 -17.76 -24.18
CA MET A 678 -13.61 -17.28 -22.82
C MET A 678 -14.64 -16.14 -22.81
N ALA A 679 -14.53 -15.21 -23.76
CA ALA A 679 -15.46 -14.09 -23.88
C ALA A 679 -16.91 -14.57 -24.12
N GLU A 680 -17.07 -15.59 -24.97
CA GLU A 680 -18.36 -16.21 -25.24
C GLU A 680 -18.88 -16.99 -24.04
N PHE A 681 -18.03 -17.72 -23.31
CA PHE A 681 -18.44 -18.39 -22.08
C PHE A 681 -18.85 -17.42 -20.96
N ILE A 682 -18.11 -16.33 -20.73
CA ILE A 682 -18.47 -15.32 -19.72
C ILE A 682 -19.83 -14.69 -20.05
N ARG A 683 -20.12 -14.44 -21.34
CA ARG A 683 -21.38 -13.84 -21.77
C ARG A 683 -22.52 -14.86 -21.74
N ASP A 684 -22.39 -16.00 -22.39
CA ASP A 684 -23.52 -16.89 -22.67
C ASP A 684 -23.57 -18.11 -21.74
N GLY A 685 -22.47 -18.45 -21.08
CA GLY A 685 -22.31 -19.71 -20.36
C GLY A 685 -22.45 -20.93 -21.29
N ARG A 686 -23.22 -21.92 -20.84
CA ARG A 686 -23.71 -23.07 -21.61
C ARG A 686 -25.20 -23.28 -21.29
N PRO A 687 -26.11 -22.58 -22.00
CA PRO A 687 -27.55 -22.66 -21.73
C PRO A 687 -28.11 -24.08 -21.88
N ASP A 688 -27.56 -24.85 -22.82
CA ASP A 688 -27.88 -26.26 -23.05
C ASP A 688 -27.57 -27.16 -21.84
N LEU A 689 -26.60 -26.76 -21.02
CA LEU A 689 -26.20 -27.46 -19.80
C LEU A 689 -26.67 -26.75 -18.52
N HIS A 690 -27.53 -25.73 -18.63
CA HIS A 690 -27.99 -24.92 -17.50
C HIS A 690 -26.84 -24.25 -16.73
N ILE A 691 -25.74 -23.93 -17.41
CA ILE A 691 -24.63 -23.15 -16.84
C ILE A 691 -24.85 -21.70 -17.31
N PRO A 692 -25.27 -20.78 -16.43
CA PRO A 692 -25.54 -19.41 -16.82
C PRO A 692 -24.24 -18.64 -17.12
N GLY A 693 -24.30 -17.69 -18.04
CA GLY A 693 -23.30 -16.62 -18.13
C GLY A 693 -23.52 -15.55 -17.06
N TYR A 694 -22.64 -14.55 -17.03
CA TYR A 694 -22.74 -13.44 -16.07
C TYR A 694 -23.85 -12.46 -16.48
N ALA A 695 -24.72 -12.07 -15.55
CA ALA A 695 -25.79 -11.09 -15.78
C ALA A 695 -25.22 -9.73 -16.21
N SER A 696 -24.09 -9.33 -15.62
CA SER A 696 -23.36 -8.11 -15.92
C SER A 696 -22.77 -8.06 -17.33
N ALA A 697 -22.73 -9.19 -18.04
CA ALA A 697 -22.16 -9.33 -19.39
C ALA A 697 -23.22 -9.41 -20.51
N GLN A 698 -24.52 -9.44 -20.17
CA GLN A 698 -25.61 -9.74 -21.13
C GLN A 698 -25.92 -8.62 -22.14
N THR A 699 -25.34 -7.43 -21.98
CA THR A 699 -25.53 -6.27 -22.89
C THR A 699 -24.79 -6.42 -24.23
N GLY A 700 -24.04 -7.49 -24.43
CA GLY A 700 -23.29 -7.79 -25.66
C GLY A 700 -21.93 -7.10 -25.77
N ASN A 701 -21.80 -5.86 -25.28
CA ASN A 701 -20.51 -5.17 -25.09
C ASN A 701 -20.34 -4.85 -23.61
N PHE A 702 -19.23 -5.26 -22.99
CA PHE A 702 -18.95 -5.06 -21.57
C PHE A 702 -17.44 -4.90 -21.32
N ASP A 703 -17.07 -4.40 -20.16
CA ASP A 703 -15.67 -4.38 -19.69
C ASP A 703 -15.49 -5.47 -18.61
N LEU A 704 -14.32 -6.11 -18.55
CA LEU A 704 -14.07 -7.25 -17.67
C LEU A 704 -14.30 -6.95 -16.18
N TYR A 705 -14.15 -5.71 -15.73
CA TYR A 705 -14.41 -5.38 -14.32
C TYR A 705 -15.88 -5.60 -13.91
N LEU A 706 -16.84 -5.60 -14.86
CA LEU A 706 -18.26 -5.86 -14.58
C LEU A 706 -18.53 -7.29 -14.10
N PRO A 707 -18.14 -8.35 -14.82
CA PRO A 707 -18.26 -9.72 -14.32
C PRO A 707 -17.42 -9.97 -13.07
N PHE A 708 -16.33 -9.22 -12.84
CA PHE A 708 -15.62 -9.27 -11.56
C PHE A 708 -16.43 -8.70 -10.38
N ILE A 709 -17.19 -7.61 -10.58
CA ILE A 709 -18.11 -7.10 -9.54
C ILE A 709 -19.17 -8.17 -9.22
N GLU A 710 -19.80 -8.75 -10.24
CA GLU A 710 -20.79 -9.82 -10.04
C GLU A 710 -20.16 -11.05 -9.36
N LYS A 711 -18.99 -11.49 -9.81
CA LYS A 711 -18.27 -12.60 -9.19
C LYS A 711 -17.94 -12.30 -7.73
N GLY A 712 -17.48 -11.10 -7.42
CA GLY A 712 -17.21 -10.69 -6.05
C GLY A 712 -18.45 -10.77 -5.15
N LEU A 713 -19.63 -10.38 -5.64
CA LEU A 713 -20.90 -10.52 -4.92
C LEU A 713 -21.31 -12.00 -4.71
N GLN A 714 -21.00 -12.87 -5.67
CA GLN A 714 -21.22 -14.32 -5.55
C GLN A 714 -20.28 -14.95 -4.49
N LEU A 715 -19.05 -14.45 -4.38
CA LEU A 715 -18.06 -14.90 -3.40
C LEU A 715 -18.38 -14.47 -1.96
N LEU A 716 -19.28 -13.52 -1.73
CA LEU A 716 -19.63 -13.09 -0.38
C LEU A 716 -20.45 -14.14 0.39
N LYS A 717 -20.06 -14.38 1.65
CA LYS A 717 -20.89 -14.99 2.71
C LYS A 717 -22.03 -14.04 3.12
N GLU A 718 -22.98 -14.54 3.90
CA GLU A 718 -24.00 -13.72 4.57
C GLU A 718 -23.34 -12.63 5.43
N ASN A 719 -23.87 -11.39 5.42
CA ASN A 719 -23.25 -10.21 6.01
C ASN A 719 -21.85 -9.85 5.46
N GLY A 720 -21.45 -10.45 4.35
CA GLY A 720 -20.17 -10.18 3.71
C GLY A 720 -20.13 -8.79 3.08
N ARG A 721 -18.92 -8.22 2.94
CA ARG A 721 -18.69 -6.89 2.37
C ARG A 721 -17.70 -6.94 1.21
N LEU A 722 -17.99 -6.20 0.15
CA LEU A 722 -17.11 -6.05 -1.01
C LEU A 722 -16.71 -4.58 -1.18
N GLY A 723 -15.45 -4.32 -1.53
CA GLY A 723 -15.03 -2.98 -1.96
C GLY A 723 -13.98 -3.02 -3.06
N TYR A 724 -14.27 -2.30 -4.14
CA TYR A 724 -13.40 -2.17 -5.29
C TYR A 724 -13.14 -0.72 -5.65
N ILE A 725 -11.99 -0.48 -6.28
CA ILE A 725 -11.81 0.66 -7.18
C ILE A 725 -12.11 0.20 -8.60
N ALA A 726 -13.09 0.83 -9.25
CA ALA A 726 -13.46 0.49 -10.63
C ALA A 726 -13.97 1.73 -11.38
N PRO A 727 -14.01 1.70 -12.73
CA PRO A 727 -14.54 2.80 -13.52
C PRO A 727 -15.98 3.13 -13.12
N SER A 728 -16.35 4.41 -13.12
CA SER A 728 -17.68 4.88 -12.69
C SER A 728 -18.72 4.89 -13.80
N LEU A 729 -18.27 4.86 -15.06
CA LEU A 729 -19.12 5.12 -16.23
C LEU A 729 -20.16 4.01 -16.53
N TRP A 730 -20.05 2.82 -15.93
CA TRP A 730 -21.07 1.78 -16.05
C TRP A 730 -22.41 2.21 -15.46
N THR A 731 -22.44 3.21 -14.58
CA THR A 731 -23.69 3.75 -14.02
C THR A 731 -24.54 4.47 -15.07
N VAL A 732 -23.92 4.99 -16.15
CA VAL A 732 -24.62 5.80 -17.16
C VAL A 732 -24.61 5.20 -18.57
N ASN A 733 -23.63 4.36 -18.88
CA ASN A 733 -23.46 3.81 -20.24
C ASN A 733 -24.25 2.52 -20.45
N GLU A 734 -24.62 2.24 -21.70
CA GLU A 734 -25.37 1.04 -22.11
C GLU A 734 -24.68 -0.27 -21.72
N TYR A 735 -23.34 -0.32 -21.83
CA TYR A 735 -22.57 -1.53 -21.50
C TYR A 735 -22.74 -1.98 -20.04
N GLY A 736 -23.10 -1.05 -19.14
CA GLY A 736 -23.33 -1.32 -17.71
C GLY A 736 -24.76 -1.72 -17.36
N ALA A 737 -25.69 -1.79 -18.33
CA ALA A 737 -27.11 -2.05 -18.06
C ALA A 737 -27.35 -3.41 -17.37
N GLY A 738 -26.59 -4.45 -17.74
CA GLY A 738 -26.68 -5.77 -17.11
C GLY A 738 -26.36 -5.72 -15.61
N LEU A 739 -25.31 -4.97 -15.22
CA LEU A 739 -24.95 -4.81 -13.81
C LEU A 739 -25.97 -3.94 -13.07
N ARG A 740 -26.50 -2.87 -13.71
CA ARG A 740 -27.57 -2.06 -13.12
C ARG A 740 -28.80 -2.91 -12.80
N ASN A 741 -29.29 -3.70 -13.76
CA ASN A 741 -30.45 -4.57 -13.56
C ASN A 741 -30.23 -5.55 -12.40
N LEU A 742 -29.05 -6.20 -12.35
CA LEU A 742 -28.68 -7.08 -11.23
C LEU A 742 -28.76 -6.34 -9.88
N LEU A 743 -28.19 -5.14 -9.79
CA LEU A 743 -28.15 -4.38 -8.54
C LEU A 743 -29.50 -3.72 -8.17
N GLU A 744 -30.38 -3.44 -9.14
CA GLU A 744 -31.76 -3.01 -8.87
C GLU A 744 -32.56 -4.13 -8.19
N GLU A 745 -32.34 -5.37 -8.64
CA GLU A 745 -32.98 -6.55 -8.05
C GLU A 745 -32.38 -6.92 -6.69
N THR A 746 -31.05 -6.93 -6.56
CA THR A 746 -30.38 -7.40 -5.33
C THR A 746 -30.21 -6.31 -4.27
N ARG A 747 -30.20 -5.04 -4.67
CA ARG A 747 -29.95 -3.86 -3.82
C ARG A 747 -28.63 -3.92 -3.03
N GLN A 748 -27.58 -4.49 -3.62
CA GLN A 748 -26.33 -4.79 -2.93
C GLN A 748 -25.29 -3.66 -2.91
N LEU A 749 -25.43 -2.62 -3.74
CA LEU A 749 -24.59 -1.41 -3.62
C LEU A 749 -24.94 -0.65 -2.33
N GLU A 750 -23.96 -0.43 -1.47
CA GLU A 750 -24.13 0.21 -0.16
C GLU A 750 -23.59 1.65 -0.19
N ARG A 751 -22.38 1.84 -0.74
CA ARG A 751 -21.70 3.15 -0.72
C ARG A 751 -20.89 3.40 -1.99
N TRP A 752 -20.84 4.66 -2.38
CA TRP A 752 -20.22 5.15 -3.61
C TRP A 752 -19.40 6.41 -3.33
N LEU A 753 -18.10 6.37 -3.66
CA LEU A 753 -17.22 7.52 -3.55
C LEU A 753 -16.61 7.84 -4.92
N ASP A 754 -17.05 8.94 -5.53
CA ASP A 754 -16.68 9.29 -6.90
C ASP A 754 -15.57 10.36 -6.94
N PHE A 755 -14.49 10.08 -7.67
CA PHE A 755 -13.37 10.99 -7.83
C PHE A 755 -13.61 12.09 -8.88
N ARG A 756 -14.69 12.00 -9.66
CA ARG A 756 -15.06 12.98 -10.69
C ARG A 756 -13.85 13.31 -11.58
N SER A 757 -13.37 14.56 -11.56
CA SER A 757 -12.23 15.01 -12.36
C SER A 757 -10.87 14.49 -11.90
N TYR A 758 -10.75 14.04 -10.64
CA TYR A 758 -9.47 13.62 -10.08
C TYR A 758 -9.00 12.29 -10.70
N GLN A 759 -7.80 12.31 -11.28
CA GLN A 759 -7.17 11.13 -11.85
C GLN A 759 -6.38 10.39 -10.76
N VAL A 760 -6.96 9.30 -10.25
CA VAL A 760 -6.33 8.46 -9.22
C VAL A 760 -5.05 7.80 -9.74
N PHE A 761 -5.06 7.40 -11.02
CA PHE A 761 -3.94 6.74 -11.68
C PHE A 761 -3.19 7.78 -12.53
N GLU A 762 -1.91 8.03 -12.24
CA GLU A 762 -1.09 9.01 -12.98
C GLU A 762 -0.99 8.70 -14.49
N GLU A 763 -1.15 7.42 -14.86
CA GLU A 763 -0.95 6.91 -16.23
C GLU A 763 -2.26 6.73 -17.02
N ALA A 764 -3.43 6.93 -16.39
CA ALA A 764 -4.74 6.66 -16.99
C ALA A 764 -5.60 7.93 -17.08
N THR A 765 -6.43 8.02 -18.11
CA THR A 765 -7.52 9.00 -18.20
C THR A 765 -8.85 8.28 -18.01
N THR A 766 -9.11 7.82 -16.79
CA THR A 766 -10.28 6.99 -16.45
C THR A 766 -11.00 7.57 -15.24
N TYR A 767 -12.31 7.79 -15.37
CA TYR A 767 -13.18 8.15 -14.26
C TYR A 767 -13.41 6.94 -13.38
N THR A 768 -12.93 6.99 -12.13
CA THR A 768 -13.06 5.89 -11.17
C THR A 768 -13.83 6.31 -9.94
N ALA A 769 -14.37 5.31 -9.25
CA ALA A 769 -15.02 5.45 -7.96
C ALA A 769 -14.57 4.30 -7.05
N LEU A 770 -14.58 4.55 -5.74
CA LEU A 770 -14.60 3.47 -4.75
C LEU A 770 -16.04 3.00 -4.60
N GLN A 771 -16.25 1.71 -4.79
CA GLN A 771 -17.57 1.09 -4.88
C GLN A 771 -17.67 0.02 -3.80
N PHE A 772 -18.60 0.19 -2.87
CA PHE A 772 -18.77 -0.68 -1.70
C PHE A 772 -20.13 -1.35 -1.73
N TYR A 773 -20.13 -2.66 -1.50
CA TYR A 773 -21.30 -3.51 -1.59
C TYR A 773 -21.42 -4.40 -0.36
N THR A 774 -22.64 -4.86 -0.08
CA THR A 774 -22.95 -5.84 0.96
C THR A 774 -23.62 -7.06 0.34
N LYS A 775 -23.56 -8.21 1.01
CA LYS A 775 -24.35 -9.38 0.59
C LYS A 775 -25.85 -9.09 0.69
N ASP A 776 -26.23 -8.44 1.79
CA ASP A 776 -27.61 -8.09 2.11
C ASP A 776 -28.09 -6.87 1.33
N ALA A 777 -29.39 -6.80 1.11
CA ALA A 777 -30.06 -5.70 0.42
C ALA A 777 -30.05 -4.42 1.27
N ASN A 778 -29.87 -3.27 0.61
CA ASN A 778 -29.88 -1.95 1.22
C ASN A 778 -31.13 -1.15 0.81
N GLU A 779 -31.62 -0.30 1.70
CA GLU A 779 -32.70 0.65 1.39
C GLU A 779 -32.16 1.91 0.68
N THR A 780 -30.93 2.31 1.01
CA THR A 780 -30.29 3.53 0.50
C THR A 780 -28.85 3.27 0.11
N VAL A 781 -28.35 4.02 -0.88
CA VAL A 781 -26.92 4.11 -1.22
C VAL A 781 -26.35 5.40 -0.65
N LYS A 782 -25.21 5.34 0.06
CA LYS A 782 -24.50 6.56 0.45
C LYS A 782 -23.58 7.02 -0.67
N VAL A 783 -23.68 8.29 -1.08
CA VAL A 783 -22.91 8.87 -2.19
C VAL A 783 -22.07 10.02 -1.67
N ALA A 784 -20.77 9.98 -1.96
CA ALA A 784 -19.79 11.01 -1.63
C ALA A 784 -18.92 11.34 -2.84
N PHE A 785 -18.31 12.53 -2.83
CA PHE A 785 -17.49 13.04 -3.93
C PHE A 785 -16.12 13.50 -3.42
N SER A 786 -15.08 13.24 -4.21
CA SER A 786 -13.72 13.70 -3.92
C SER A 786 -12.99 14.21 -5.17
N PRO A 787 -13.44 15.34 -5.75
CA PRO A 787 -12.92 15.87 -7.02
C PRO A 787 -11.51 16.48 -6.94
N GLU A 788 -11.00 16.72 -5.72
CA GLU A 788 -9.73 17.41 -5.46
C GLU A 788 -8.62 16.48 -4.95
N GLY A 789 -8.89 15.18 -4.78
CA GLY A 789 -7.86 14.23 -4.34
C GLY A 789 -8.37 13.17 -3.37
N PRO A 790 -7.51 12.72 -2.41
CA PRO A 790 -7.89 11.75 -1.40
C PRO A 790 -9.13 12.18 -0.60
N PRO A 791 -10.04 11.24 -0.28
CA PRO A 791 -11.29 11.56 0.38
C PRO A 791 -11.08 11.98 1.84
N PRO A 792 -12.01 12.78 2.41
CA PRO A 792 -11.98 13.12 3.83
C PRO A 792 -12.05 11.88 4.70
N GLU A 793 -11.63 11.97 5.96
CA GLU A 793 -11.59 10.84 6.90
C GLU A 793 -12.97 10.22 7.15
N ARG A 794 -14.03 11.03 7.13
CA ARG A 794 -15.43 10.58 7.30
C ARG A 794 -16.27 11.00 6.10
N PRO A 795 -16.11 10.35 4.94
CA PRO A 795 -16.83 10.74 3.72
C PRO A 795 -18.34 10.52 3.84
N TRP A 796 -18.77 9.68 4.79
CA TRP A 796 -20.16 9.33 5.05
C TRP A 796 -20.84 10.14 6.16
N ALA A 797 -20.18 11.18 6.69
CA ALA A 797 -20.70 11.97 7.81
C ALA A 797 -21.75 13.00 7.38
N ASP A 798 -21.82 13.33 6.09
CA ASP A 798 -22.83 14.26 5.56
C ASP A 798 -24.23 13.62 5.65
N PRO A 799 -25.20 14.22 6.38
CA PRO A 799 -26.55 13.69 6.44
C PRO A 799 -27.24 13.63 5.07
N ASP A 800 -26.83 14.47 4.11
CA ASP A 800 -27.38 14.50 2.76
C ASP A 800 -26.70 13.49 1.82
N CYS A 801 -25.84 12.58 2.33
CA CYS A 801 -25.18 11.57 1.48
C CYS A 801 -26.08 10.38 1.10
N ALA A 802 -27.23 10.18 1.75
CA ALA A 802 -28.09 9.02 1.50
C ALA A 802 -29.05 9.22 0.31
N LEU A 803 -29.06 8.27 -0.62
CA LEU A 803 -29.95 8.22 -1.79
C LEU A 803 -30.80 6.95 -1.75
N PRO A 804 -32.15 7.04 -1.71
CA PRO A 804 -33.00 5.86 -1.79
C PRO A 804 -32.80 5.07 -3.08
N TYR A 805 -32.86 3.75 -3.00
CA TYR A 805 -32.66 2.85 -4.15
C TYR A 805 -33.63 3.16 -5.30
N GLU A 806 -34.87 3.48 -4.97
CA GLU A 806 -35.94 3.81 -5.92
C GLU A 806 -35.64 5.09 -6.71
N LYS A 807 -34.67 5.90 -6.26
CA LYS A 807 -34.25 7.14 -6.90
C LYS A 807 -32.94 6.98 -7.68
N LEU A 808 -32.30 5.81 -7.68
CA LEU A 808 -31.08 5.59 -8.47
C LEU A 808 -31.37 5.70 -9.96
N ALA A 809 -32.42 5.01 -10.41
CA ALA A 809 -32.83 4.97 -11.81
C ALA A 809 -33.34 6.34 -12.29
N PHE A 810 -32.82 6.76 -13.43
CA PHE A 810 -33.19 7.96 -14.16
C PHE A 810 -33.30 7.60 -15.65
N GLY A 811 -34.45 7.06 -16.03
CA GLY A 811 -34.59 6.34 -17.31
C GLY A 811 -33.74 5.07 -17.29
N GLU A 812 -32.91 4.86 -18.30
CA GLU A 812 -32.03 3.69 -18.41
C GLU A 812 -30.67 3.86 -17.70
N ARG A 813 -30.46 4.99 -17.00
CA ARG A 813 -29.20 5.38 -16.36
C ARG A 813 -29.36 5.45 -14.85
N TRP A 814 -28.26 5.33 -14.12
CA TRP A 814 -28.20 5.66 -12.70
C TRP A 814 -27.60 7.04 -12.49
N LEU A 815 -28.28 7.87 -11.70
CA LEU A 815 -27.83 9.20 -11.33
C LEU A 815 -27.51 9.26 -9.84
N LEU A 816 -26.25 8.95 -9.51
CA LEU A 816 -25.69 9.00 -8.16
C LEU A 816 -25.40 10.44 -7.75
N LEU A 817 -26.44 11.23 -7.52
CA LEU A 817 -26.40 12.60 -7.01
C LEU A 817 -27.27 12.71 -5.76
N THR A 818 -26.86 13.56 -4.82
CA THR A 818 -27.59 13.79 -3.57
C THR A 818 -27.77 15.28 -3.26
N GLY A 819 -28.46 15.58 -2.16
CA GLY A 819 -28.64 16.94 -1.65
C GLY A 819 -29.30 17.91 -2.65
N LYS A 820 -28.78 19.14 -2.68
CA LYS A 820 -29.34 20.25 -3.47
C LYS A 820 -29.25 20.02 -4.98
N GLU A 821 -28.18 19.38 -5.46
CA GLU A 821 -28.03 19.05 -6.87
C GLU A 821 -29.10 18.08 -7.32
N ARG A 822 -29.35 17.04 -6.52
CA ARG A 822 -30.43 16.09 -6.82
C ARG A 822 -31.80 16.75 -6.81
N ALA A 823 -32.08 17.57 -5.81
CA ALA A 823 -33.34 18.31 -5.73
C ALA A 823 -33.56 19.24 -6.93
N LEU A 824 -32.49 19.84 -7.46
CA LEU A 824 -32.55 20.65 -8.68
C LEU A 824 -32.85 19.77 -9.91
N ILE A 825 -32.17 18.64 -10.07
CA ILE A 825 -32.40 17.74 -11.21
C ILE A 825 -33.82 17.16 -11.18
N ASP A 826 -34.29 16.68 -10.04
CA ASP A 826 -35.66 16.16 -9.88
C ASP A 826 -36.68 17.25 -10.26
N LYS A 827 -36.50 18.49 -9.76
CA LYS A 827 -37.35 19.62 -10.13
C LYS A 827 -37.31 19.92 -11.63
N LEU A 828 -36.14 19.93 -12.26
CA LEU A 828 -36.02 20.16 -13.71
C LEU A 828 -36.74 19.06 -14.50
N TYR A 829 -36.64 17.81 -14.06
CA TYR A 829 -37.30 16.68 -14.72
C TYR A 829 -38.83 16.74 -14.58
N GLU A 830 -39.34 17.17 -13.43
CA GLU A 830 -40.77 17.29 -13.17
C GLU A 830 -41.40 18.54 -13.82
N THR A 831 -40.65 19.63 -13.96
CA THR A 831 -41.20 20.95 -14.36
C THR A 831 -40.84 21.38 -15.77
N CYS A 832 -39.81 20.80 -16.39
CA CYS A 832 -39.38 21.15 -17.74
C CYS A 832 -39.71 20.04 -18.73
N THR A 833 -40.15 20.43 -19.93
CA THR A 833 -40.33 19.49 -21.04
C THR A 833 -38.96 19.06 -21.58
N ARG A 834 -38.75 17.76 -21.79
CA ARG A 834 -37.49 17.25 -22.33
C ARG A 834 -37.36 17.57 -23.82
N LEU A 835 -36.12 17.68 -24.30
CA LEU A 835 -35.83 17.94 -25.72
C LEU A 835 -36.26 16.78 -26.64
N ASP A 836 -36.26 15.56 -26.14
CA ASP A 836 -36.69 14.34 -26.86
C ASP A 836 -38.21 14.10 -26.78
N ASP A 837 -38.96 15.00 -26.15
CA ASP A 837 -40.41 15.00 -26.22
C ASP A 837 -40.86 15.16 -27.69
N ALA A 838 -41.81 14.33 -28.11
CA ALA A 838 -42.36 14.32 -29.47
C ALA A 838 -42.96 15.67 -29.89
N GLU A 839 -43.42 16.50 -28.95
CA GLU A 839 -43.92 17.85 -29.26
C GLU A 839 -42.78 18.85 -29.52
N ASN A 840 -41.68 18.72 -28.79
CA ASN A 840 -40.49 19.57 -28.96
C ASN A 840 -39.69 19.19 -30.20
N THR A 841 -39.45 17.89 -30.42
CA THR A 841 -38.66 17.38 -31.56
C THR A 841 -39.27 17.72 -32.92
N LYS A 842 -40.60 17.79 -33.04
CA LYS A 842 -41.28 18.25 -34.27
C LYS A 842 -40.97 19.71 -34.63
N SER A 843 -40.58 20.51 -33.64
CA SER A 843 -40.28 21.93 -33.79
C SER A 843 -38.79 22.21 -33.98
N ILE A 844 -37.93 21.21 -33.76
CA ILE A 844 -36.47 21.33 -33.92
C ILE A 844 -36.14 21.15 -35.41
N PHE A 845 -35.82 22.26 -36.07
CA PHE A 845 -35.35 22.26 -37.45
C PHE A 845 -33.99 21.56 -37.54
N VAL A 846 -33.98 20.32 -38.04
CA VAL A 846 -32.78 19.72 -38.63
C VAL A 846 -32.52 20.47 -39.93
N GLY A 847 -31.27 20.87 -40.19
CA GLY A 847 -30.87 21.57 -41.41
C GLY A 847 -31.10 20.74 -42.68
N ILE A 848 -30.33 21.00 -43.75
CA ILE A 848 -30.46 20.19 -44.97
C ILE A 848 -30.00 18.75 -44.66
N GLN A 849 -30.95 17.84 -44.48
CA GLN A 849 -30.72 16.41 -44.39
C GLN A 849 -30.65 15.88 -45.83
N THR A 850 -29.46 15.95 -46.44
CA THR A 850 -29.31 15.63 -47.87
C THR A 850 -29.49 14.14 -48.16
N SER A 851 -29.23 13.24 -47.20
CA SER A 851 -29.30 11.76 -47.31
C SER A 851 -28.74 11.19 -48.63
N ALA A 852 -27.89 11.97 -49.32
CA ALA A 852 -27.36 11.71 -50.64
C ALA A 852 -25.85 11.49 -50.49
N ASP A 853 -25.50 10.42 -49.78
CA ASP A 853 -24.11 10.02 -49.52
C ASP A 853 -23.33 9.74 -50.83
N HIS A 854 -24.03 9.55 -51.95
CA HIS A 854 -23.44 9.32 -53.28
C HIS A 854 -22.96 10.60 -53.98
N ILE A 855 -23.27 11.79 -53.45
CA ILE A 855 -22.80 13.08 -54.01
C ILE A 855 -21.56 13.59 -53.26
N TYR A 856 -21.39 13.21 -51.99
CA TYR A 856 -20.26 13.60 -51.17
C TYR A 856 -19.22 12.48 -51.14
N HIS A 857 -18.32 12.47 -52.12
CA HIS A 857 -17.08 11.69 -52.02
C HIS A 857 -16.16 12.33 -50.98
N LEU A 858 -15.94 11.65 -49.86
CA LEU A 858 -14.76 11.82 -49.01
C LEU A 858 -13.76 10.70 -49.29
#